data_AF-A0A940BTB0-F1
#
_entry.id   AF-A0A940BTB0-F1
#
_cell.length_a   1.000
_cell.length_b   1.000
_cell.length_c   1.000
_cell.angle_alpha   90.00
_cell.angle_beta   90.00
_cell.angle_gamma   90.00
#
_symmetry.space_group_name_H-M   'P 1'
#
loop_
_entity.id
_entity.type
_entity.pdbx_description
1 polymer ?
#
loop_
_entity_poly.entity_id
_entity_poly.type
_entity_poly.pdbx_seq_one_letter_code
_entity_poly.pdbx_strand_id
1 'polypeptide(L)'
;MKRINNKSRKVIAALLLAVLVMSAVFPASAATSRGRRTAGSSPADTVNSRDFRKSELSPFAEDGSMTLTRSVPHTEDDDFSFMRVLINVGSVSTISFKLRGSYYIDQNYAAVYGTDASPAVVTVTASGGRVTAAWNGATLYSGTQLDIMRTDLASAAGYAELVTAGYADNNGRKYLGDLRLSANTNGTVRFVNVVPTAHYLYGIIPYEMSESCDIEALKAQAVTAKTYAFGFTYSGTDYDITDSFTYQGYRGYNEGYPKCMAACLAVTGKLLFYNGDVPLAFYGSTNGGETALPSHAFGTSPLDGAYQIRLDNIDVQYGSSKVKTFEINYGQTVTNAAFRRLLEDQAASALGHSVTLVSVTSANVNTPKFSGCQRNMTKMDVTMKVLDGEAETTVSCRFDVTKLKTYGVFSGALKIYWGKNITNGYKVYFARYGHGLGLSQYGADGFAHEGSNYIQILNFYFGNMQLTDVKEDHPEQPLVYSRGPVAYGSTNSGGVRLRGGAGTDYPLFATLPANTHVDIISEADGWLICIANGILGYIRGDLVDINLFPSPGGAVQAIGRASFAPNVTHLDLRSGPSEYCEVLLGINNITILDIWNEIGGWYRVCYLSNFYYVEKAKVEVLLWTTIDLHSQLVTGIGGSIRP
;
A
#
# COMPACT_ATOMS: atom_id res chain seq x y z
N MET A 1 -32.82 -66.36 -11.07
CA MET A 1 -32.57 -67.23 -12.24
C MET A 1 -32.18 -66.36 -13.42
N LYS A 2 -31.17 -66.78 -14.21
CA LYS A 2 -30.57 -66.14 -15.41
C LYS A 2 -29.84 -64.81 -15.13
N ARG A 3 -28.55 -64.73 -14.75
CA ARG A 3 -27.27 -65.35 -15.20
C ARG A 3 -26.61 -64.55 -16.35
N ILE A 4 -25.27 -64.43 -16.26
CA ILE A 4 -24.24 -64.12 -17.29
C ILE A 4 -23.84 -62.64 -17.35
N ASN A 5 -22.57 -62.20 -17.36
CA ASN A 5 -21.21 -62.73 -17.11
C ASN A 5 -20.31 -61.47 -17.31
N ASN A 6 -19.53 -61.01 -16.33
CA ASN A 6 -18.09 -61.30 -16.14
C ASN A 6 -17.11 -60.54 -17.06
N LYS A 7 -16.08 -59.98 -16.40
CA LYS A 7 -14.69 -59.73 -16.87
C LYS A 7 -14.47 -58.53 -17.80
N SER A 8 -13.53 -57.60 -17.57
CA SER A 8 -12.26 -57.61 -16.82
C SER A 8 -11.91 -56.15 -16.44
N ARG A 9 -11.50 -55.82 -15.21
CA ARG A 9 -10.10 -55.86 -14.69
C ARG A 9 -9.10 -55.29 -15.71
N LYS A 10 -8.44 -54.16 -15.45
CA LYS A 10 -7.24 -54.05 -14.60
C LYS A 10 -6.74 -52.57 -14.71
N VAL A 11 -6.12 -51.90 -13.74
CA VAL A 11 -5.67 -52.21 -12.37
C VAL A 11 -4.96 -50.95 -11.84
N ILE A 12 -5.27 -50.58 -10.59
CA ILE A 12 -4.36 -50.19 -9.48
C ILE A 12 -3.59 -48.86 -9.62
N ALA A 13 -3.46 -48.01 -8.59
CA ALA A 13 -3.82 -47.99 -7.18
C ALA A 13 -3.96 -46.50 -6.80
N ALA A 14 -4.93 -46.08 -5.99
CA ALA A 14 -5.01 -46.28 -4.54
C ALA A 14 -3.95 -45.45 -3.78
N LEU A 15 -4.21 -44.87 -2.62
CA LEU A 15 -5.11 -45.21 -1.50
C LEU A 15 -5.30 -43.86 -0.73
N LEU A 16 -6.50 -43.49 -0.29
CA LEU A 16 -7.03 -43.66 1.09
C LEU A 16 -6.27 -42.78 2.13
N LEU A 17 -6.88 -42.18 3.16
CA LEU A 17 -8.16 -42.39 3.83
C LEU A 17 -8.44 -41.18 4.74
N ALA A 18 -9.73 -40.92 4.95
CA ALA A 18 -10.28 -40.05 5.98
C ALA A 18 -10.06 -40.58 7.42
N VAL A 19 -10.30 -39.75 8.43
CA VAL A 19 -11.05 -40.01 9.69
C VAL A 19 -11.06 -38.66 10.44
N LEU A 20 -12.17 -37.91 10.50
CA LEU A 20 -13.38 -38.00 11.37
C LEU A 20 -13.13 -37.79 12.89
N VAL A 21 -13.77 -36.72 13.43
CA VAL A 21 -14.79 -36.72 14.52
C VAL A 21 -14.54 -35.91 15.82
N MET A 22 -15.49 -34.96 15.98
CA MET A 22 -16.20 -34.42 17.18
C MET A 22 -15.44 -33.58 18.21
N SER A 23 -16.04 -32.56 18.83
CA SER A 23 -17.44 -32.33 19.27
C SER A 23 -17.66 -30.80 19.43
N ALA A 24 -18.84 -30.16 19.47
CA ALA A 24 -20.25 -30.51 19.48
C ALA A 24 -21.06 -29.26 19.07
N VAL A 25 -22.32 -29.43 18.69
CA VAL A 25 -23.21 -28.38 18.13
C VAL A 25 -24.41 -28.11 19.06
N PHE A 26 -24.96 -26.88 18.94
CA PHE A 26 -26.34 -26.40 19.16
C PHE A 26 -26.71 -25.78 20.54
N PRO A 27 -27.75 -24.90 20.63
CA PRO A 27 -28.36 -23.98 19.66
C PRO A 27 -28.61 -22.55 20.22
N ALA A 28 -29.23 -21.68 19.40
CA ALA A 28 -29.64 -20.32 19.73
C ALA A 28 -30.76 -20.22 20.79
N SER A 29 -30.71 -19.17 21.63
CA SER A 29 -31.87 -18.56 22.31
C SER A 29 -31.51 -17.18 22.86
N ALA A 30 -32.49 -16.29 22.88
CA ALA A 30 -32.41 -14.84 23.09
C ALA A 30 -32.27 -14.39 24.56
N ALA A 31 -31.96 -13.08 24.67
CA ALA A 31 -32.29 -12.12 25.75
C ALA A 31 -31.26 -11.81 26.87
N THR A 32 -30.83 -10.54 26.84
CA THR A 32 -30.59 -9.58 27.96
C THR A 32 -29.59 -9.91 29.09
N SER A 33 -28.47 -9.19 29.11
CA SER A 33 -28.15 -8.09 30.07
C SER A 33 -26.66 -7.99 30.46
N ARG A 34 -26.20 -6.74 30.47
CA ARG A 34 -24.96 -6.11 30.98
C ARG A 34 -23.90 -6.98 31.68
N GLY A 35 -22.65 -6.85 31.23
CA GLY A 35 -21.47 -7.08 32.07
C GLY A 35 -20.11 -7.01 31.36
N ARG A 36 -19.42 -5.86 31.50
CA ARG A 36 -17.94 -5.69 31.55
C ARG A 36 -17.10 -6.17 30.34
N ARG A 37 -16.78 -5.24 29.43
CA ARG A 37 -15.75 -5.43 28.38
C ARG A 37 -14.35 -5.40 29.00
N THR A 38 -13.68 -6.55 29.04
CA THR A 38 -12.22 -6.65 29.04
C THR A 38 -11.73 -6.64 27.60
N ALA A 39 -10.66 -5.88 27.33
CA ALA A 39 -10.04 -5.76 26.02
C ALA A 39 -9.49 -7.13 25.57
N GLY A 40 -10.19 -7.76 24.63
CA GLY A 40 -9.74 -8.95 23.93
C GLY A 40 -8.85 -8.55 22.76
N SER A 41 -7.60 -8.99 22.80
CA SER A 41 -6.67 -9.03 21.68
C SER A 41 -7.35 -9.68 20.46
N SER A 42 -7.56 -8.91 19.40
CA SER A 42 -7.98 -9.49 18.12
C SER A 42 -6.75 -10.16 17.48
N PRO A 43 -6.82 -11.45 17.10
CA PRO A 43 -5.72 -12.14 16.45
C PRO A 43 -5.41 -11.46 15.12
N ALA A 44 -4.12 -11.23 14.85
CA ALA A 44 -3.65 -11.03 13.50
C ALA A 44 -4.10 -12.25 12.68
N ASP A 45 -5.00 -12.04 11.72
CA ASP A 45 -5.41 -13.08 10.78
C ASP A 45 -4.19 -13.46 9.93
N THR A 46 -3.48 -14.47 10.40
CA THR A 46 -2.49 -15.24 9.67
C THR A 46 -3.20 -15.95 8.51
N VAL A 47 -3.23 -15.32 7.34
CA VAL A 47 -3.58 -16.01 6.09
C VAL A 47 -2.30 -16.49 5.41
N ASN A 48 -2.22 -17.80 5.20
CA ASN A 48 -1.10 -18.53 4.62
C ASN A 48 -0.63 -17.94 3.28
N SER A 49 0.67 -17.70 3.17
CA SER A 49 1.38 -17.28 1.95
C SER A 49 1.51 -18.39 0.88
N ARG A 50 0.55 -19.31 0.78
CA ARG A 50 0.69 -20.56 -0.01
C ARG A 50 -0.15 -20.65 -1.28
N ASP A 51 -1.11 -19.77 -1.48
CA ASP A 51 -1.94 -19.81 -2.67
C ASP A 51 -1.66 -18.56 -3.48
N PHE A 52 -0.80 -18.66 -4.50
CA PHE A 52 -0.93 -18.07 -5.85
C PHE A 52 0.29 -18.49 -6.66
N ARG A 53 0.05 -19.00 -7.87
CA ARG A 53 1.07 -19.62 -8.72
C ARG A 53 2.12 -18.58 -9.11
N LYS A 54 3.40 -18.91 -8.84
CA LYS A 54 4.57 -18.34 -9.51
C LYS A 54 4.43 -18.59 -11.01
N SER A 55 3.83 -17.67 -11.75
CA SER A 55 3.96 -17.68 -13.21
C SER A 55 3.65 -16.29 -13.75
N GLU A 56 4.74 -15.64 -14.15
CA GLU A 56 4.93 -14.70 -15.27
C GLU A 56 5.67 -13.42 -14.92
N LEU A 57 5.81 -13.06 -13.65
CA LEU A 57 6.44 -11.78 -13.29
C LEU A 57 7.27 -11.86 -12.01
N SER A 58 7.99 -12.98 -11.81
CA SER A 58 9.06 -13.05 -10.82
C SER A 58 10.13 -12.00 -11.15
N PRO A 59 10.62 -11.18 -10.20
CA PRO A 59 11.78 -10.32 -10.43
C PRO A 59 13.09 -11.11 -10.61
N PHE A 60 12.95 -12.42 -10.79
CA PHE A 60 13.99 -13.41 -10.94
C PHE A 60 13.67 -14.30 -12.14
N ALA A 61 14.68 -14.57 -12.96
CA ALA A 61 14.63 -15.64 -13.94
C ALA A 61 14.69 -17.00 -13.23
N GLU A 62 14.42 -18.08 -13.97
CA GLU A 62 14.51 -19.46 -13.43
C GLU A 62 15.90 -19.80 -12.90
N ASP A 63 16.94 -19.13 -13.38
CA ASP A 63 18.33 -19.29 -12.93
C ASP A 63 18.68 -18.48 -11.66
N GLY A 64 17.72 -17.74 -11.10
CA GLY A 64 17.90 -16.91 -9.91
C GLY A 64 18.57 -15.56 -10.17
N SER A 65 18.92 -15.23 -11.42
CA SER A 65 19.37 -13.90 -11.79
C SER A 65 18.23 -12.88 -11.68
N MET A 66 18.58 -11.66 -11.28
CA MET A 66 17.62 -10.57 -11.23
C MET A 66 17.20 -10.22 -12.66
N THR A 67 15.94 -10.47 -13.01
CA THR A 67 15.37 -10.05 -14.31
C THR A 67 15.01 -8.58 -14.32
N LEU A 68 14.99 -7.94 -13.16
CA LEU A 68 14.79 -6.50 -13.00
C LEU A 68 16.05 -5.74 -13.40
N THR A 69 16.27 -5.60 -14.69
CA THR A 69 17.06 -4.48 -15.19
C THR A 69 16.10 -3.31 -15.33
N ARG A 70 16.35 -2.21 -14.60
CA ARG A 70 15.56 -0.99 -14.77
C ARG A 70 15.95 -0.37 -16.11
N SER A 71 14.98 -0.24 -17.01
CA SER A 71 15.21 0.33 -18.34
C SER A 71 15.30 1.86 -18.33
N VAL A 72 14.75 2.53 -17.30
CA VAL A 72 14.62 4.00 -17.25
C VAL A 72 15.01 4.52 -15.86
N PRO A 73 16.11 5.30 -15.71
CA PRO A 73 16.45 5.99 -14.47
C PRO A 73 15.43 7.03 -14.04
N HIS A 74 15.30 7.22 -12.72
CA HIS A 74 14.48 8.28 -12.14
C HIS A 74 15.36 9.35 -11.52
N THR A 75 15.03 10.61 -11.75
CA THR A 75 15.70 11.75 -11.13
C THR A 75 14.81 12.42 -10.11
N GLU A 76 15.37 13.27 -9.25
CA GLU A 76 14.60 14.00 -8.23
C GLU A 76 13.59 15.00 -8.84
N ASP A 77 13.80 15.40 -10.10
CA ASP A 77 12.93 16.31 -10.86
C ASP A 77 11.72 15.60 -11.52
N ASP A 78 11.68 14.27 -11.49
CA ASP A 78 10.55 13.51 -12.03
C ASP A 78 9.27 13.73 -11.20
N ASP A 79 8.12 13.50 -11.82
CA ASP A 79 6.82 13.61 -11.16
C ASP A 79 6.41 12.28 -10.51
N PHE A 80 6.38 12.26 -9.17
CA PHE A 80 6.00 11.09 -8.38
C PHE A 80 4.58 11.19 -7.81
N SER A 81 3.74 12.07 -8.34
CA SER A 81 2.39 12.35 -7.80
C SER A 81 1.43 11.17 -7.94
N PHE A 82 1.59 10.37 -9.00
CA PHE A 82 0.71 9.25 -9.32
C PHE A 82 1.47 7.95 -9.56
N MET A 83 0.83 6.86 -9.16
CA MET A 83 1.19 5.49 -9.47
C MET A 83 0.11 4.89 -10.36
N ARG A 84 0.51 4.24 -11.46
CA ARG A 84 -0.41 3.51 -12.34
C ARG A 84 -0.31 2.02 -12.05
N VAL A 85 -1.35 1.45 -11.44
CA VAL A 85 -1.37 0.05 -11.03
C VAL A 85 -2.27 -0.75 -11.98
N LEU A 86 -1.71 -1.75 -12.66
CA LEU A 86 -2.50 -2.74 -13.40
C LEU A 86 -3.24 -3.64 -12.40
N ILE A 87 -4.57 -3.64 -12.47
CA ILE A 87 -5.44 -4.44 -11.61
C ILE A 87 -5.78 -5.76 -12.31
N ASN A 88 -5.61 -6.87 -11.59
CA ASN A 88 -5.94 -8.19 -12.09
C ASN A 88 -7.45 -8.43 -12.07
N VAL A 89 -8.06 -8.26 -13.24
CA VAL A 89 -9.49 -8.57 -13.48
C VAL A 89 -9.71 -9.93 -14.14
N GLY A 90 -8.64 -10.72 -14.33
CA GLY A 90 -8.66 -11.96 -15.10
C GLY A 90 -8.87 -11.74 -16.60
N SER A 91 -9.01 -12.84 -17.34
CA SER A 91 -9.20 -12.83 -18.80
C SER A 91 -10.68 -12.68 -19.17
N VAL A 92 -11.24 -11.49 -18.97
CA VAL A 92 -12.68 -11.20 -19.21
C VAL A 92 -12.86 -10.08 -20.23
N SER A 93 -13.88 -10.19 -21.09
CA SER A 93 -14.26 -9.13 -22.04
C SER A 93 -15.23 -8.11 -21.45
N THR A 94 -15.87 -8.42 -20.31
CA THR A 94 -16.78 -7.51 -19.62
C THR A 94 -16.50 -7.51 -18.13
N ILE A 95 -16.49 -6.33 -17.53
CA ILE A 95 -16.41 -6.14 -16.08
C ILE A 95 -17.52 -5.21 -15.61
N SER A 96 -17.85 -5.28 -14.32
CA SER A 96 -18.72 -4.30 -13.66
C SER A 96 -18.18 -3.94 -12.31
N PHE A 97 -18.24 -2.66 -11.96
CA PHE A 97 -17.79 -2.13 -10.69
C PHE A 97 -18.75 -1.04 -10.21
N LYS A 98 -18.74 -0.81 -8.90
CA LYS A 98 -19.59 0.17 -8.23
C LYS A 98 -18.79 1.44 -7.98
N LEU A 99 -19.29 2.58 -8.41
CA LEU A 99 -18.72 3.88 -8.10
C LEU A 99 -19.51 4.53 -6.97
N ARG A 100 -18.79 5.01 -5.95
CA ARG A 100 -19.29 5.89 -4.89
C ARG A 100 -18.52 7.18 -4.92
N GLY A 101 -19.22 8.31 -4.84
CA GLY A 101 -18.66 9.62 -5.12
C GLY A 101 -18.98 10.10 -6.53
N SER A 102 -18.41 11.25 -6.89
CA SER A 102 -18.57 11.88 -8.20
C SER A 102 -17.40 11.52 -9.11
N TYR A 103 -17.73 10.99 -10.28
CA TYR A 103 -16.82 10.66 -11.37
C TYR A 103 -17.31 11.27 -12.68
N TYR A 104 -16.42 11.38 -13.65
CA TYR A 104 -16.77 11.72 -15.02
C TYR A 104 -15.85 11.00 -16.01
N ILE A 105 -16.33 10.86 -17.24
CA ILE A 105 -15.50 10.36 -18.35
C ILE A 105 -14.75 11.54 -18.96
N ASP A 106 -13.41 11.52 -18.92
CA ASP A 106 -12.59 12.66 -19.37
C ASP A 106 -12.80 13.01 -20.84
N GLN A 107 -13.11 12.01 -21.66
CA GLN A 107 -13.28 12.17 -23.10
C GLN A 107 -14.52 12.98 -23.50
N ASN A 108 -15.57 13.02 -22.67
CA ASN A 108 -16.84 13.65 -23.03
C ASN A 108 -17.62 14.28 -21.86
N TYR A 109 -17.03 14.34 -20.67
CA TYR A 109 -17.68 14.82 -19.44
C TYR A 109 -18.98 14.11 -19.06
N ALA A 110 -19.19 12.87 -19.51
CA ALA A 110 -20.33 12.08 -19.05
C ALA A 110 -20.20 11.86 -17.54
N ALA A 111 -21.15 12.40 -16.78
CA ALA A 111 -21.07 12.45 -15.32
C ALA A 111 -21.69 11.20 -14.70
N VAL A 112 -21.02 10.65 -13.68
CA VAL A 112 -21.45 9.47 -12.94
C VAL A 112 -21.38 9.77 -11.46
N TYR A 113 -22.50 9.59 -10.75
CA TYR A 113 -22.57 9.84 -9.31
C TYR A 113 -23.24 8.67 -8.61
N GLY A 114 -22.60 8.16 -7.56
CA GLY A 114 -23.13 7.11 -6.71
C GLY A 114 -22.97 7.44 -5.23
N THR A 115 -23.90 6.95 -4.41
CA THR A 115 -23.87 7.08 -2.94
C THR A 115 -23.64 5.71 -2.30
N ASP A 116 -23.41 5.66 -0.98
CA ASP A 116 -23.33 4.39 -0.27
C ASP A 116 -24.61 3.56 -0.38
N ALA A 117 -25.77 4.23 -0.30
CA ALA A 117 -27.07 3.59 -0.40
C ALA A 117 -27.43 3.19 -1.85
N SER A 118 -26.91 3.92 -2.83
CA SER A 118 -27.18 3.69 -4.25
C SER A 118 -25.90 3.95 -5.06
N PRO A 119 -24.97 2.98 -5.10
CA PRO A 119 -23.74 3.12 -5.87
C PRO A 119 -24.04 3.05 -7.37
N ALA A 120 -23.29 3.78 -8.18
CA ALA A 120 -23.41 3.73 -9.63
C ALA A 120 -22.71 2.48 -10.18
N VAL A 121 -23.47 1.53 -10.72
CA VAL A 121 -22.91 0.31 -11.31
C VAL A 121 -22.54 0.58 -12.78
N VAL A 122 -21.24 0.69 -13.05
CA VAL A 122 -20.72 0.90 -14.40
C VAL A 122 -20.27 -0.44 -14.96
N THR A 123 -20.73 -0.77 -16.16
CA THR A 123 -20.31 -1.95 -16.93
C THR A 123 -19.40 -1.50 -18.06
N VAL A 124 -18.25 -2.15 -18.21
CA VAL A 124 -17.30 -1.90 -19.31
C VAL A 124 -17.10 -3.17 -20.10
N THR A 125 -17.30 -3.09 -21.42
CA THR A 125 -17.12 -4.21 -22.35
C THR A 125 -16.04 -3.88 -23.38
N ALA A 126 -15.07 -4.77 -23.54
CA ALA A 126 -14.06 -4.76 -24.58
C ALA A 126 -14.54 -5.55 -25.80
N SER A 127 -14.49 -4.93 -26.98
CA SER A 127 -14.79 -5.57 -28.27
C SER A 127 -14.17 -4.79 -29.42
N GLY A 128 -13.59 -5.50 -30.40
CA GLY A 128 -13.03 -4.88 -31.61
C GLY A 128 -11.96 -3.81 -31.36
N GLY A 129 -11.13 -3.99 -30.33
CA GLY A 129 -10.10 -3.00 -29.93
C GLY A 129 -10.64 -1.75 -29.25
N ARG A 130 -11.93 -1.74 -28.85
CA ARG A 130 -12.57 -0.64 -28.13
C ARG A 130 -13.11 -1.09 -26.80
N VAL A 131 -13.23 -0.15 -25.86
CA VAL A 131 -13.99 -0.29 -24.61
C VAL A 131 -15.25 0.56 -24.69
N THR A 132 -16.36 0.01 -24.23
CA THR A 132 -17.66 0.70 -24.15
C THR A 132 -18.13 0.69 -22.72
N ALA A 133 -18.36 1.88 -22.15
CA ALA A 133 -18.91 2.06 -20.81
C ALA A 133 -20.42 2.29 -20.88
N ALA A 134 -21.15 1.63 -19.98
CA ALA A 134 -22.59 1.82 -19.81
C ALA A 134 -22.97 1.93 -18.33
N TRP A 135 -23.98 2.74 -18.06
CA TRP A 135 -24.60 2.90 -16.74
C TRP A 135 -26.12 2.98 -16.89
N ASN A 136 -26.86 2.21 -16.08
CA ASN A 136 -28.32 2.10 -16.16
C ASN A 136 -28.86 1.75 -17.56
N GLY A 137 -28.10 0.94 -18.32
CA GLY A 137 -28.44 0.53 -19.68
C GLY A 137 -28.14 1.56 -20.78
N ALA A 138 -27.75 2.79 -20.42
CA ALA A 138 -27.33 3.81 -21.37
C ALA A 138 -25.82 3.77 -21.58
N THR A 139 -25.38 3.87 -22.85
CA THR A 139 -23.97 4.01 -23.18
C THR A 139 -23.47 5.40 -22.78
N LEU A 140 -22.42 5.44 -21.97
CA LEU A 140 -21.75 6.69 -21.57
C LEU A 140 -20.67 7.09 -22.58
N TYR A 141 -19.91 6.11 -23.07
CA TYR A 141 -18.77 6.34 -23.96
C TYR A 141 -18.34 5.05 -24.70
N SER A 142 -17.75 5.18 -25.89
CA SER A 142 -17.09 4.09 -26.62
C SER A 142 -15.86 4.55 -27.39
N GLY A 143 -14.68 3.99 -27.09
CA GLY A 143 -13.40 4.42 -27.66
C GLY A 143 -12.28 3.39 -27.45
N THR A 144 -11.06 3.73 -27.84
CA THR A 144 -9.88 2.84 -27.66
C THR A 144 -9.37 2.85 -26.22
N GLN A 145 -9.60 3.95 -25.50
CA GLN A 145 -9.30 4.13 -24.08
C GLN A 145 -10.47 4.87 -23.42
N LEU A 146 -10.75 4.53 -22.17
CA LEU A 146 -11.74 5.14 -21.31
C LEU A 146 -11.04 5.61 -20.03
N ASP A 147 -11.13 6.90 -19.73
CA ASP A 147 -10.61 7.50 -18.50
C ASP A 147 -11.78 7.97 -17.64
N ILE A 148 -12.00 7.28 -16.52
CA ILE A 148 -12.99 7.64 -15.53
C ILE A 148 -12.27 8.37 -14.40
N MET A 149 -12.46 9.67 -14.33
CA MET A 149 -11.79 10.57 -13.43
C MET A 149 -12.66 10.86 -12.21
N ARG A 150 -12.05 11.03 -11.04
CA ARG A 150 -12.72 11.51 -9.83
C ARG A 150 -12.82 13.03 -9.85
N THR A 151 -13.97 13.54 -9.43
CA THR A 151 -14.13 14.99 -9.23
C THR A 151 -13.32 15.48 -8.04
N ASP A 152 -13.24 14.66 -6.99
CA ASP A 152 -12.45 14.89 -5.78
C ASP A 152 -11.66 13.63 -5.47
N LEU A 153 -10.34 13.77 -5.39
CA LEU A 153 -9.44 12.65 -5.13
C LEU A 153 -9.33 12.32 -3.64
N ALA A 154 -9.83 13.16 -2.73
CA ALA A 154 -9.84 12.90 -1.30
C ALA A 154 -10.37 11.49 -0.99
N SER A 155 -9.77 10.83 0.00
CA SER A 155 -10.14 9.48 0.43
C SER A 155 -11.59 9.41 0.95
N ALA A 156 -12.12 10.52 1.47
CA ALA A 156 -13.50 10.64 1.92
C ALA A 156 -14.52 10.86 0.78
N ALA A 157 -14.08 11.25 -0.42
CA ALA A 157 -14.97 11.56 -1.54
C ALA A 157 -15.46 10.31 -2.31
N GLY A 158 -15.40 9.14 -1.67
CA GLY A 158 -15.83 7.85 -2.23
C GLY A 158 -14.71 7.04 -2.89
N TYR A 159 -15.09 5.96 -3.58
CA TYR A 159 -14.18 4.97 -4.15
C TYR A 159 -14.89 4.11 -5.21
N ALA A 160 -14.09 3.44 -6.05
CA ALA A 160 -14.56 2.37 -6.91
C ALA A 160 -14.49 1.03 -6.16
N GLU A 161 -15.55 0.23 -6.17
CA GLU A 161 -15.59 -1.10 -5.58
C GLU A 161 -15.69 -2.15 -6.69
N LEU A 162 -14.68 -3.01 -6.79
CA LEU A 162 -14.55 -4.04 -7.81
C LEU A 162 -14.31 -5.40 -7.15
N VAL A 163 -15.03 -6.42 -7.61
CA VAL A 163 -14.72 -7.81 -7.25
C VAL A 163 -13.60 -8.30 -8.16
N THR A 164 -12.40 -8.43 -7.61
CA THR A 164 -11.20 -8.86 -8.35
C THR A 164 -11.04 -10.38 -8.36
N ALA A 165 -10.59 -10.93 -9.47
CA ALA A 165 -10.24 -12.35 -9.57
C ALA A 165 -8.89 -12.61 -8.87
N GLY A 166 -8.77 -13.71 -8.11
CA GLY A 166 -7.48 -14.12 -7.55
C GLY A 166 -7.13 -13.53 -6.17
N TYR A 167 -8.11 -13.12 -5.36
CA TYR A 167 -7.92 -12.94 -3.92
C TYR A 167 -8.85 -13.91 -3.17
N ALA A 168 -8.34 -14.57 -2.13
CA ALA A 168 -9.03 -15.66 -1.44
C ALA A 168 -10.30 -15.23 -0.69
N ASP A 169 -10.50 -13.93 -0.46
CA ASP A 169 -11.63 -13.40 0.32
C ASP A 169 -12.87 -13.07 -0.54
N ASN A 170 -12.78 -13.05 -1.87
CA ASN A 170 -13.88 -12.69 -2.80
C ASN A 170 -14.62 -11.37 -2.44
N ASN A 171 -14.06 -10.56 -1.56
CA ASN A 171 -14.65 -9.30 -1.13
C ASN A 171 -14.34 -8.22 -2.17
N GLY A 172 -15.30 -7.33 -2.40
CA GLY A 172 -15.08 -6.16 -3.25
C GLY A 172 -13.92 -5.33 -2.70
N ARG A 173 -12.91 -5.09 -3.54
CA ARG A 173 -11.78 -4.20 -3.25
C ARG A 173 -12.20 -2.77 -3.54
N LYS A 174 -11.84 -1.85 -2.65
CA LYS A 174 -12.08 -0.42 -2.84
C LYS A 174 -10.83 0.22 -3.44
N TYR A 175 -10.97 1.00 -4.50
CA TYR A 175 -9.89 1.71 -5.16
C TYR A 175 -10.18 3.21 -5.12
N LEU A 176 -9.20 3.97 -4.64
CA LEU A 176 -9.17 5.43 -4.75
C LEU A 176 -8.50 5.80 -6.08
N GLY A 177 -8.55 7.09 -6.41
CA GLY A 177 -7.96 7.60 -7.66
C GLY A 177 -8.82 7.33 -8.89
N ASP A 178 -8.22 7.60 -10.03
CA ASP A 178 -8.86 7.51 -11.33
C ASP A 178 -8.73 6.10 -11.92
N LEU A 179 -9.55 5.80 -12.92
CA LEU A 179 -9.60 4.50 -13.57
C LEU A 179 -9.37 4.68 -15.07
N ARG A 180 -8.38 3.96 -15.60
CA ARG A 180 -8.12 3.87 -17.04
C ARG A 180 -8.39 2.47 -17.54
N LEU A 181 -9.21 2.36 -18.57
CA LEU A 181 -9.58 1.09 -19.17
C LEU A 181 -9.31 1.10 -20.68
N SER A 182 -8.83 -0.03 -21.19
CA SER A 182 -8.59 -0.23 -22.62
C SER A 182 -8.84 -1.69 -23.00
N ALA A 183 -8.89 -1.97 -24.30
CA ALA A 183 -9.03 -3.33 -24.80
C ALA A 183 -7.64 -3.93 -25.06
N ASN A 184 -7.36 -5.10 -24.49
CA ASN A 184 -6.21 -5.89 -24.89
C ASN A 184 -6.40 -6.44 -26.32
N THR A 185 -5.31 -6.81 -26.98
CA THR A 185 -5.32 -7.37 -28.34
C THR A 185 -6.10 -8.69 -28.44
N ASN A 186 -6.24 -9.43 -27.34
CA ASN A 186 -7.03 -10.65 -27.23
C ASN A 186 -8.53 -10.40 -26.93
N GLY A 187 -8.98 -9.14 -26.90
CA GLY A 187 -10.37 -8.76 -26.65
C GLY A 187 -10.79 -8.74 -25.17
N THR A 188 -9.85 -8.87 -24.23
CA THR A 188 -10.14 -8.70 -22.79
C THR A 188 -10.00 -7.25 -22.33
N VAL A 189 -10.61 -6.91 -21.20
CA VAL A 189 -10.48 -5.59 -20.57
C VAL A 189 -9.11 -5.51 -19.87
N ARG A 190 -8.41 -4.40 -20.09
CA ARG A 190 -7.30 -3.93 -19.27
C ARG A 190 -7.82 -2.88 -18.30
N PHE A 191 -7.47 -3.01 -17.02
CA PHE A 191 -7.89 -2.10 -15.96
C PHE A 191 -6.66 -1.54 -15.24
N VAL A 192 -6.44 -0.24 -15.33
CA VAL A 192 -5.35 0.47 -14.66
C VAL A 192 -5.95 1.45 -13.66
N ASN A 193 -5.57 1.33 -12.39
CA ASN A 193 -5.89 2.32 -11.38
C ASN A 193 -4.78 3.39 -11.39
N VAL A 194 -5.14 4.62 -11.78
CA VAL A 194 -4.25 5.78 -11.77
C VAL A 194 -4.48 6.49 -10.46
N VAL A 195 -3.60 6.26 -9.50
CA VAL A 195 -3.85 6.59 -8.11
C VAL A 195 -2.76 7.51 -7.58
N PRO A 196 -3.14 8.58 -6.87
CA PRO A 196 -2.27 9.22 -5.90
C PRO A 196 -1.25 8.33 -5.20
N THR A 197 0.01 8.73 -5.17
CA THR A 197 1.05 7.92 -4.54
C THR A 197 0.79 7.67 -3.04
N ALA A 198 0.29 8.66 -2.31
CA ALA A 198 -0.16 8.44 -0.93
C ALA A 198 -1.29 7.40 -0.82
N HIS A 199 -2.29 7.43 -1.71
CA HIS A 199 -3.41 6.47 -1.68
C HIS A 199 -3.01 5.08 -2.20
N TYR A 200 -2.01 4.99 -3.08
CA TYR A 200 -1.37 3.74 -3.42
C TYR A 200 -0.84 3.06 -2.15
N LEU A 201 -0.13 3.82 -1.31
CA LEU A 201 0.42 3.31 -0.04
C LEU A 201 -0.68 2.91 0.96
N TYR A 202 -1.88 3.50 0.92
CA TYR A 202 -3.01 3.04 1.75
C TYR A 202 -3.38 1.58 1.45
N GLY A 203 -3.17 1.13 0.21
CA GLY A 203 -3.37 -0.26 -0.20
C GLY A 203 -2.19 -1.19 0.05
N ILE A 204 -1.09 -0.68 0.59
CA ILE A 204 0.15 -1.44 0.86
C ILE A 204 0.40 -1.53 2.36
N ILE A 205 0.53 -0.40 3.04
CA ILE A 205 1.08 -0.31 4.41
C ILE A 205 0.29 -1.13 5.44
N PRO A 206 -1.06 -1.08 5.47
CA PRO A 206 -1.83 -1.90 6.43
C PRO A 206 -1.65 -3.41 6.28
N TYR A 207 -1.13 -3.85 5.13
CA TYR A 207 -0.96 -5.26 4.79
C TYR A 207 0.51 -5.72 4.91
N GLU A 208 1.43 -4.78 5.12
CA GLU A 208 2.84 -5.02 5.39
C GLU A 208 3.15 -4.88 6.89
N MET A 209 2.59 -3.86 7.54
CA MET A 209 2.74 -3.61 8.97
C MET A 209 1.37 -3.40 9.62
N SER A 210 1.24 -3.85 10.86
CA SER A 210 0.00 -3.75 11.63
C SER A 210 -0.32 -2.28 11.93
N GLU A 211 -1.61 -1.92 11.90
CA GLU A 211 -2.13 -0.63 12.39
C GLU A 211 -1.72 -0.32 13.84
N SER A 212 -1.38 -1.35 14.64
CA SER A 212 -0.89 -1.20 16.00
C SER A 212 0.56 -0.75 16.11
N CYS A 213 1.36 -0.88 15.04
CA CYS A 213 2.77 -0.46 15.04
C CYS A 213 2.91 1.04 15.31
N ASP A 214 4.12 1.43 15.69
CA ASP A 214 4.45 2.83 15.92
C ASP A 214 4.39 3.63 14.62
N ILE A 215 3.93 4.89 14.71
CA ILE A 215 3.77 5.77 13.54
C ILE A 215 5.11 6.02 12.84
N GLU A 216 6.22 6.10 13.57
CA GLU A 216 7.55 6.33 12.97
C GLU A 216 8.02 5.11 12.18
N ALA A 217 7.67 3.91 12.63
CA ALA A 217 7.93 2.68 11.89
C ALA A 217 7.05 2.58 10.63
N LEU A 218 5.77 2.95 10.74
CA LEU A 218 4.85 3.01 9.59
C LEU A 218 5.32 4.04 8.54
N LYS A 219 5.84 5.21 8.96
CA LYS A 219 6.44 6.21 8.07
C LYS A 219 7.67 5.67 7.35
N ALA A 220 8.56 4.97 8.07
CA ALA A 220 9.75 4.35 7.47
C ALA A 220 9.36 3.28 6.44
N GLN A 221 8.37 2.44 6.76
CA GLN A 221 7.81 1.46 5.84
C GLN A 221 7.14 2.11 4.62
N ALA A 222 6.45 3.24 4.79
CA ALA A 222 5.82 4.00 3.72
C ALA A 222 6.85 4.55 2.72
N VAL A 223 7.92 5.20 3.19
CA VAL A 223 9.02 5.65 2.32
C VAL A 223 9.68 4.47 1.61
N THR A 224 9.94 3.38 2.33
CA THR A 224 10.59 2.19 1.78
C THR A 224 9.74 1.54 0.70
N ALA A 225 8.43 1.35 0.95
CA ALA A 225 7.50 0.79 -0.01
C ALA A 225 7.34 1.67 -1.24
N LYS A 226 7.25 2.99 -1.08
CA LYS A 226 7.19 3.95 -2.18
C LYS A 226 8.45 3.91 -3.05
N THR A 227 9.62 3.90 -2.41
CA THR A 227 10.91 3.80 -3.11
C THR A 227 11.01 2.50 -3.87
N TYR A 228 10.58 1.38 -3.26
CA TYR A 228 10.56 0.09 -3.95
C TYR A 228 9.68 0.12 -5.21
N ALA A 229 8.48 0.72 -5.12
CA ALA A 229 7.57 0.82 -6.26
C ALA A 229 8.16 1.65 -7.41
N PHE A 230 8.74 2.82 -7.14
CA PHE A 230 9.36 3.64 -8.19
C PHE A 230 10.73 3.13 -8.66
N GLY A 231 11.44 2.36 -7.84
CA GLY A 231 12.61 1.61 -8.29
C GLY A 231 12.25 0.51 -9.31
N PHE A 232 10.97 0.19 -9.44
CA PHE A 232 10.38 -0.83 -10.30
C PHE A 232 9.64 -0.17 -11.48
N THR A 233 10.32 0.43 -12.46
CA THR A 233 9.63 0.94 -13.65
C THR A 233 10.04 0.25 -14.94
N TYR A 234 9.04 -0.38 -15.58
CA TYR A 234 9.13 -0.97 -16.91
C TYR A 234 9.05 0.14 -17.98
N SER A 235 9.94 0.10 -18.96
CA SER A 235 9.81 0.94 -20.16
C SER A 235 8.70 0.41 -21.06
N GLY A 236 7.78 1.28 -21.49
CA GLY A 236 6.88 1.01 -22.63
C GLY A 236 5.50 0.44 -22.31
N THR A 237 5.08 0.44 -21.05
CA THR A 237 3.72 0.08 -20.63
C THR A 237 2.89 1.31 -20.23
N ASP A 238 1.56 1.17 -20.27
CA ASP A 238 0.59 2.19 -19.83
C ASP A 238 0.39 2.22 -18.30
N TYR A 239 1.07 1.32 -17.57
CA TYR A 239 1.10 1.21 -16.11
C TYR A 239 2.55 1.07 -15.60
N ASP A 240 2.75 1.36 -14.32
CA ASP A 240 4.06 1.34 -13.63
C ASP A 240 4.30 0.01 -12.91
N ILE A 241 3.27 -0.50 -12.23
CA ILE A 241 3.34 -1.71 -11.39
C ILE A 241 2.04 -2.54 -11.51
N THR A 242 2.06 -3.77 -11.03
CA THR A 242 0.87 -4.64 -10.93
C THR A 242 0.40 -4.77 -9.47
N ASP A 243 -0.83 -5.22 -9.26
CA ASP A 243 -1.39 -5.52 -7.92
C ASP A 243 -0.87 -6.82 -7.28
N SER A 244 0.09 -7.50 -7.94
CA SER A 244 0.61 -8.79 -7.53
C SER A 244 1.51 -8.75 -6.28
N PHE A 245 1.39 -9.77 -5.43
CA PHE A 245 2.36 -10.07 -4.36
C PHE A 245 3.77 -10.37 -4.83
N THR A 246 3.97 -10.55 -6.14
CA THR A 246 5.30 -10.74 -6.70
C THR A 246 6.16 -9.49 -6.55
N TYR A 247 5.53 -8.33 -6.38
CA TYR A 247 6.18 -7.05 -6.15
C TYR A 247 5.81 -6.51 -4.78
N GLN A 248 4.59 -6.02 -4.63
CA GLN A 248 3.98 -5.59 -3.37
C GLN A 248 2.47 -5.82 -3.48
N GLY A 249 1.85 -6.40 -2.46
CA GLY A 249 0.43 -6.74 -2.51
C GLY A 249 -0.47 -5.50 -2.39
N TYR A 250 -0.77 -4.82 -3.50
CA TYR A 250 -1.74 -3.72 -3.52
C TYR A 250 -3.16 -4.25 -3.33
N ARG A 251 -3.74 -4.02 -2.15
CA ARG A 251 -5.06 -4.57 -1.76
C ARG A 251 -6.18 -3.53 -1.70
N GLY A 252 -5.91 -2.34 -2.24
CA GLY A 252 -6.86 -1.23 -2.25
C GLY A 252 -7.10 -0.60 -0.88
N TYR A 253 -7.97 0.40 -0.88
CA TYR A 253 -8.30 1.25 0.25
C TYR A 253 -9.17 0.55 1.30
N ASN A 254 -8.85 0.80 2.57
CA ASN A 254 -9.69 0.42 3.70
C ASN A 254 -9.61 1.51 4.79
N GLU A 255 -10.74 2.17 5.02
CA GLU A 255 -10.89 3.24 6.02
C GLU A 255 -10.61 2.80 7.47
N GLY A 256 -10.53 1.50 7.73
CA GLY A 256 -10.22 0.93 9.05
C GLY A 256 -8.78 1.09 9.53
N TYR A 257 -7.89 1.73 8.75
CA TYR A 257 -6.46 1.87 9.06
C TYR A 257 -5.96 3.34 9.10
N PRO A 258 -6.58 4.20 9.93
CA PRO A 258 -6.30 5.64 9.93
C PRO A 258 -4.85 6.00 10.29
N LYS A 259 -4.17 5.24 11.15
CA LYS A 259 -2.77 5.49 11.52
C LYS A 259 -1.83 5.16 10.37
N CYS A 260 -2.03 4.04 9.69
CA CYS A 260 -1.30 3.73 8.46
C CYS A 260 -1.50 4.80 7.39
N MET A 261 -2.73 5.28 7.20
CA MET A 261 -3.01 6.36 6.24
C MET A 261 -2.31 7.67 6.63
N ALA A 262 -2.37 8.06 7.90
CA ALA A 262 -1.66 9.24 8.41
C ALA A 262 -0.14 9.13 8.22
N ALA A 263 0.45 7.93 8.38
CA ALA A 263 1.87 7.70 8.12
C ALA A 263 2.23 7.91 6.64
N CYS A 264 1.38 7.44 5.72
CA CYS A 264 1.58 7.59 4.28
C CYS A 264 1.54 9.07 3.87
N LEU A 265 0.55 9.83 4.35
CA LEU A 265 0.43 11.26 4.09
C LEU A 265 1.62 12.06 4.64
N ALA A 266 2.10 11.71 5.84
CA ALA A 266 3.22 12.39 6.48
C ALA A 266 4.55 12.26 5.72
N VAL A 267 4.63 11.34 4.75
CA VAL A 267 5.84 11.11 3.94
C VAL A 267 5.60 11.31 2.43
N THR A 268 4.49 11.95 2.06
CA THR A 268 4.33 12.55 0.73
C THR A 268 5.53 13.46 0.43
N GLY A 269 6.05 13.38 -0.79
CA GLY A 269 7.23 14.13 -1.22
C GLY A 269 8.57 13.54 -0.75
N LYS A 270 8.60 12.38 -0.07
CA LYS A 270 9.87 11.77 0.40
C LYS A 270 10.24 10.47 -0.33
N LEU A 271 11.44 10.37 -0.91
CA LEU A 271 11.96 9.15 -1.55
C LEU A 271 13.42 8.87 -1.17
N LEU A 272 13.88 7.62 -1.30
CA LEU A 272 15.29 7.28 -1.16
C LEU A 272 15.99 7.31 -2.53
N PHE A 273 17.21 7.84 -2.59
CA PHE A 273 18.06 7.89 -3.77
C PHE A 273 19.42 7.26 -3.49
N TYR A 274 20.01 6.64 -4.50
CA TYR A 274 21.37 6.11 -4.47
C TYR A 274 22.05 6.43 -5.80
N ASN A 275 23.18 7.12 -5.77
CA ASN A 275 23.91 7.59 -6.96
C ASN A 275 23.02 8.39 -7.94
N GLY A 276 22.20 9.29 -7.41
CA GLY A 276 21.34 10.21 -8.19
C GLY A 276 20.08 9.57 -8.75
N ASP A 277 19.69 8.40 -8.24
CA ASP A 277 18.66 7.58 -8.85
C ASP A 277 17.88 6.72 -7.83
N VAL A 278 16.63 6.35 -8.13
CA VAL A 278 15.73 5.64 -7.21
C VAL A 278 16.07 4.14 -7.17
N PRO A 279 16.57 3.58 -6.05
CA PRO A 279 16.97 2.18 -5.95
C PRO A 279 15.79 1.26 -5.60
N LEU A 280 15.95 -0.05 -5.78
CA LEU A 280 15.06 -1.02 -5.13
C LEU A 280 15.36 -1.04 -3.62
N ALA A 281 14.44 -0.50 -2.82
CA ALA A 281 14.52 -0.48 -1.35
C ALA A 281 13.81 -1.71 -0.74
N PHE A 282 14.56 -2.81 -0.56
CA PHE A 282 14.01 -4.06 -0.04
C PHE A 282 13.55 -3.93 1.42
N TYR A 283 12.53 -4.70 1.78
CA TYR A 283 12.06 -4.81 3.17
C TYR A 283 11.46 -6.20 3.42
N GLY A 284 11.33 -6.58 4.68
CA GLY A 284 10.62 -7.81 5.05
C GLY A 284 10.45 -7.97 6.55
N SER A 285 9.81 -9.07 6.96
CA SER A 285 9.41 -9.29 8.35
C SER A 285 10.56 -9.20 9.35
N THR A 286 11.59 -10.05 9.22
CA THR A 286 12.75 -10.03 10.14
C THR A 286 14.05 -10.29 9.38
N ASN A 287 15.14 -9.67 9.83
CA ASN A 287 16.48 -9.96 9.30
C ASN A 287 17.22 -11.03 10.12
N GLY A 288 16.68 -11.42 11.29
CA GLY A 288 17.22 -12.47 12.16
C GLY A 288 18.41 -12.02 13.01
N GLY A 289 18.58 -10.70 13.12
CA GLY A 289 19.62 -10.05 13.89
C GLY A 289 20.79 -9.48 13.09
N GLU A 290 20.76 -9.58 11.76
CA GLU A 290 21.78 -9.02 10.88
C GLU A 290 21.21 -8.80 9.48
N THR A 291 21.40 -7.60 8.93
CA THR A 291 21.01 -7.26 7.55
C THR A 291 21.91 -7.98 6.54
N ALA A 292 21.40 -8.23 5.35
CA ALA A 292 22.14 -8.87 4.25
C ALA A 292 22.25 -7.97 3.02
N LEU A 293 23.29 -8.20 2.22
CA LEU A 293 23.44 -7.58 0.91
C LEU A 293 22.55 -8.28 -0.13
N PRO A 294 22.07 -7.59 -1.17
CA PRO A 294 21.34 -8.20 -2.27
C PRO A 294 22.04 -9.43 -2.88
N SER A 295 23.36 -9.39 -3.09
CA SER A 295 24.12 -10.56 -3.58
C SER A 295 24.05 -11.79 -2.69
N HIS A 296 23.77 -11.65 -1.39
CA HIS A 296 23.56 -12.81 -0.50
C HIS A 296 22.29 -13.59 -0.82
N ALA A 297 21.31 -12.92 -1.44
CA ALA A 297 20.08 -13.54 -1.92
C ALA A 297 20.17 -13.91 -3.41
N PHE A 298 20.89 -13.13 -4.22
CA PHE A 298 20.83 -13.19 -5.69
C PHE A 298 22.15 -13.62 -6.36
N GLY A 299 23.19 -13.94 -5.60
CA GLY A 299 24.52 -14.31 -6.10
C GLY A 299 25.38 -13.09 -6.46
N THR A 300 24.90 -12.20 -7.32
CA THR A 300 25.55 -10.92 -7.64
C THR A 300 24.51 -9.81 -7.72
N SER A 301 24.88 -8.57 -7.40
CA SER A 301 23.97 -7.44 -7.55
C SER A 301 24.72 -6.10 -7.70
N PRO A 302 24.30 -5.22 -8.62
CA PRO A 302 24.82 -3.86 -8.69
C PRO A 302 24.36 -3.00 -7.50
N LEU A 303 23.36 -3.46 -6.74
CA LEU A 303 22.83 -2.73 -5.58
C LEU A 303 23.61 -2.97 -4.29
N ASP A 304 24.61 -3.87 -4.26
CA ASP A 304 25.35 -4.17 -3.02
C ASP A 304 25.93 -2.91 -2.36
N GLY A 305 26.39 -1.94 -3.15
CA GLY A 305 26.90 -0.66 -2.63
C GLY A 305 25.85 0.21 -1.93
N ALA A 306 24.55 0.02 -2.22
CA ALA A 306 23.46 0.73 -1.56
C ALA A 306 23.09 0.12 -0.19
N TYR A 307 23.62 -1.06 0.14
CA TYR A 307 23.30 -1.80 1.35
C TYR A 307 24.52 -2.03 2.23
N GLN A 308 24.28 -2.32 3.50
CA GLN A 308 25.33 -2.65 4.46
C GLN A 308 24.92 -3.83 5.33
N ILE A 309 25.91 -4.65 5.70
CA ILE A 309 25.76 -5.70 6.73
C ILE A 309 25.89 -5.01 8.09
N ARG A 310 24.82 -5.04 8.88
CA ARG A 310 24.73 -4.42 10.21
C ARG A 310 24.08 -5.39 11.18
N LEU A 311 24.60 -5.45 12.40
CA LEU A 311 23.94 -6.16 13.49
C LEU A 311 22.67 -5.41 13.91
N ASP A 312 21.58 -6.14 14.02
CA ASP A 312 20.26 -5.61 14.39
C ASP A 312 19.75 -6.34 15.64
N ASN A 313 20.19 -5.90 16.81
CA ASN A 313 19.75 -6.53 18.07
C ASN A 313 18.27 -6.26 18.35
N ILE A 314 17.74 -5.14 17.84
CA ILE A 314 16.36 -4.72 18.03
C ILE A 314 15.42 -5.69 17.29
N ASP A 315 15.74 -6.09 16.06
CA ASP A 315 15.01 -7.14 15.33
C ASP A 315 14.91 -8.46 16.12
N VAL A 316 16.00 -8.89 16.78
CA VAL A 316 15.99 -10.13 17.58
C VAL A 316 15.07 -10.00 18.80
N GLN A 317 15.05 -8.84 19.44
CA GLN A 317 14.24 -8.57 20.63
C GLN A 317 12.75 -8.48 20.27
N TYR A 318 12.38 -7.64 19.31
CA TYR A 318 11.00 -7.37 18.94
C TYR A 318 10.42 -8.45 18.02
N GLY A 319 11.25 -9.07 17.18
CA GLY A 319 10.91 -10.23 16.34
C GLY A 319 11.03 -11.58 17.06
N SER A 320 11.01 -11.61 18.39
CA SER A 320 11.28 -12.82 19.20
C SER A 320 10.38 -14.02 18.85
N SER A 321 9.16 -13.80 18.37
CA SER A 321 8.27 -14.86 17.86
C SER A 321 8.83 -15.61 16.64
N LYS A 322 9.81 -15.02 15.93
CA LYS A 322 10.52 -15.55 14.77
C LYS A 322 11.98 -15.91 15.09
N VAL A 323 12.29 -16.06 16.38
CA VAL A 323 13.61 -16.50 16.86
C VAL A 323 13.40 -17.77 17.69
N LYS A 324 14.11 -18.83 17.33
CA LYS A 324 14.18 -20.06 18.12
C LYS A 324 15.57 -20.19 18.71
N THR A 325 15.65 -20.67 19.94
CA THR A 325 16.93 -20.87 20.61
C THR A 325 17.07 -22.26 21.16
N PHE A 326 18.31 -22.76 21.19
CA PHE A 326 18.67 -24.03 21.78
C PHE A 326 19.90 -23.84 22.68
N GLU A 327 19.76 -24.20 23.95
CA GLU A 327 20.82 -24.07 24.93
C GLU A 327 21.51 -25.42 25.16
N ILE A 328 22.83 -25.38 25.16
CA ILE A 328 23.72 -26.51 25.39
C ILE A 328 24.43 -26.25 26.71
N ASN A 329 24.10 -27.02 27.74
CA ASN A 329 24.76 -26.93 29.04
C ASN A 329 25.98 -27.85 29.06
N TYR A 330 27.14 -27.28 29.35
CA TYR A 330 28.38 -28.05 29.35
C TYR A 330 28.49 -28.98 30.56
N GLY A 331 29.11 -30.14 30.36
CA GLY A 331 29.31 -31.16 31.40
C GLY A 331 28.04 -31.88 31.86
N GLN A 332 26.87 -31.51 31.33
CA GLN A 332 25.59 -32.14 31.65
C GLN A 332 25.17 -33.15 30.59
N THR A 333 24.32 -34.10 30.99
CA THR A 333 23.68 -35.03 30.06
C THR A 333 22.79 -34.26 29.08
N VAL A 334 22.98 -34.49 27.78
CA VAL A 334 22.16 -33.88 26.74
C VAL A 334 20.79 -34.53 26.71
N THR A 335 19.75 -33.82 27.16
CA THR A 335 18.37 -34.33 27.24
C THR A 335 17.61 -34.29 25.91
N ASN A 336 17.98 -33.39 24.99
CA ASN A 336 17.35 -33.29 23.68
C ASN A 336 17.75 -34.48 22.80
N ALA A 337 16.81 -35.40 22.53
CA ALA A 337 17.07 -36.62 21.78
C ALA A 337 17.49 -36.39 20.32
N ALA A 338 17.01 -35.32 19.67
CA ALA A 338 17.43 -34.96 18.32
C ALA A 338 18.90 -34.53 18.28
N PHE A 339 19.30 -33.66 19.21
CA PHE A 339 20.67 -33.19 19.32
C PHE A 339 21.63 -34.29 19.77
N ARG A 340 21.20 -35.14 20.72
CA ARG A 340 21.98 -36.31 21.15
C ARG A 340 22.29 -37.23 19.96
N ARG A 341 21.27 -37.64 19.20
CA ARG A 341 21.44 -38.49 18.00
C ARG A 341 22.37 -37.85 16.97
N LEU A 342 22.24 -36.54 16.74
CA LEU A 342 23.16 -35.82 15.84
C LEU A 342 24.61 -35.98 16.29
N LEU A 343 24.89 -35.74 17.58
CA LEU A 343 26.24 -35.82 18.12
C LEU A 343 26.79 -37.26 18.14
N GLU A 344 25.97 -38.24 18.50
CA GLU A 344 26.34 -39.67 18.45
C GLU A 344 26.66 -40.10 17.02
N ASP A 345 25.88 -39.69 16.01
CA ASP A 345 26.17 -39.97 14.61
C ASP A 345 27.46 -39.29 14.14
N GLN A 346 27.73 -38.04 14.57
CA GLN A 346 28.98 -37.35 14.24
C GLN A 346 30.19 -38.00 14.91
N ALA A 347 30.08 -38.40 16.18
CA ALA A 347 31.14 -39.08 16.90
C ALA A 347 31.39 -40.49 16.33
N ALA A 348 30.32 -41.22 16.01
CA ALA A 348 30.43 -42.53 15.39
C ALA A 348 31.08 -42.47 14.00
N SER A 349 30.74 -41.45 13.21
CA SER A 349 31.40 -41.20 11.92
C SER A 349 32.89 -40.89 12.07
N ALA A 350 33.29 -40.23 13.16
CA ALA A 350 34.68 -39.88 13.42
C ALA A 350 35.50 -41.07 13.95
N LEU A 351 34.89 -41.98 14.71
CA LEU A 351 35.56 -43.13 15.33
C LEU A 351 35.46 -44.42 14.50
N GLY A 352 34.46 -44.54 13.62
CA GLY A 352 34.22 -45.72 12.80
C GLY A 352 33.24 -46.75 13.40
N HIS A 353 32.69 -46.48 14.58
CA HIS A 353 31.76 -47.35 15.30
C HIS A 353 30.83 -46.55 16.22
N SER A 354 29.74 -47.17 16.67
CA SER A 354 28.75 -46.50 17.53
C SER A 354 29.30 -46.19 18.92
N VAL A 355 28.93 -45.02 19.46
CA VAL A 355 29.30 -44.55 20.80
C VAL A 355 28.09 -43.95 21.50
N THR A 356 28.15 -43.84 22.83
CA THR A 356 27.11 -43.18 23.63
C THR A 356 27.57 -41.81 24.08
N LEU A 357 26.77 -40.76 23.88
CA LEU A 357 27.13 -39.41 24.32
C LEU A 357 27.04 -39.27 25.86
N VAL A 358 28.10 -38.74 26.47
CA VAL A 358 28.13 -38.41 27.92
C VAL A 358 27.74 -36.94 28.13
N SER A 359 28.53 -36.03 27.57
CA SER A 359 28.34 -34.57 27.74
C SER A 359 29.00 -33.78 26.63
N VAL A 360 28.58 -32.53 26.46
CA VAL A 360 29.26 -31.55 25.61
C VAL A 360 30.19 -30.70 26.48
N THR A 361 31.41 -30.44 25.99
CA THR A 361 32.40 -29.61 26.69
C THR A 361 32.68 -28.30 25.96
N SER A 362 32.45 -28.26 24.64
CA SER A 362 32.52 -27.03 23.85
C SER A 362 31.54 -27.09 22.70
N ALA A 363 31.03 -25.93 22.29
CA ALA A 363 30.19 -25.77 21.11
C ALA A 363 30.40 -24.37 20.53
N ASN A 364 30.48 -24.26 19.22
CA ASN A 364 30.66 -22.98 18.54
C ASN A 364 30.01 -23.02 17.15
N VAL A 365 29.00 -22.18 16.93
CA VAL A 365 28.40 -21.97 15.60
C VAL A 365 29.19 -20.87 14.89
N ASN A 366 29.80 -21.21 13.76
CA ASN A 366 30.83 -20.40 13.11
C ASN A 366 30.83 -20.56 11.58
N THR A 367 31.87 -20.00 10.94
CA THR A 367 32.04 -19.94 9.49
C THR A 367 30.94 -19.10 8.83
N PRO A 368 31.19 -17.79 8.68
CA PRO A 368 30.28 -16.89 7.97
C PRO A 368 29.91 -17.46 6.60
N LYS A 369 28.62 -17.43 6.26
CA LYS A 369 28.13 -17.83 4.93
C LYS A 369 28.63 -16.89 3.84
N PHE A 370 28.78 -15.62 4.19
CA PHE A 370 29.28 -14.56 3.33
C PHE A 370 30.30 -13.72 4.10
N SER A 371 31.18 -13.02 3.37
CA SER A 371 32.16 -12.13 3.97
C SER A 371 31.46 -11.03 4.79
N GLY A 372 32.01 -10.71 5.96
CA GLY A 372 31.47 -9.68 6.86
C GLY A 372 30.28 -10.11 7.72
N CYS A 373 29.63 -11.26 7.46
CA CYS A 373 28.53 -11.76 8.29
C CYS A 373 29.02 -12.24 9.67
N GLN A 374 28.26 -11.89 10.70
CA GLN A 374 28.48 -12.30 12.09
C GLN A 374 27.34 -13.16 12.64
N ARG A 375 26.16 -13.18 11.98
CA ARG A 375 25.00 -13.96 12.43
C ARG A 375 24.41 -14.92 11.40
N ASN A 376 25.06 -15.03 10.24
CA ASN A 376 24.71 -16.00 9.22
C ASN A 376 25.83 -17.02 9.06
N MET A 377 25.81 -18.05 9.90
CA MET A 377 26.86 -19.07 10.00
C MET A 377 26.46 -20.37 9.31
N THR A 378 27.46 -21.16 8.89
CA THR A 378 27.26 -22.41 8.12
C THR A 378 27.76 -23.66 8.83
N LYS A 379 28.71 -23.53 9.76
CA LYS A 379 29.33 -24.67 10.44
C LYS A 379 29.12 -24.60 11.95
N MET A 380 29.21 -25.75 12.58
CA MET A 380 29.24 -25.89 14.03
C MET A 380 30.36 -26.84 14.41
N ASP A 381 31.22 -26.39 15.32
CA ASP A 381 32.24 -27.20 15.97
C ASP A 381 31.72 -27.60 17.35
N VAL A 382 31.88 -28.87 17.71
CA VAL A 382 31.48 -29.41 19.03
C VAL A 382 32.57 -30.33 19.54
N THR A 383 33.00 -30.11 20.79
CA THR A 383 33.78 -31.07 21.56
C THR A 383 32.89 -31.75 22.59
N MET A 384 32.96 -33.06 22.67
CA MET A 384 32.11 -33.88 23.52
C MET A 384 32.87 -35.03 24.15
N LYS A 385 32.37 -35.50 25.28
CA LYS A 385 32.76 -36.78 25.89
C LYS A 385 31.79 -37.86 25.45
N VAL A 386 32.32 -39.01 25.05
CA VAL A 386 31.55 -40.20 24.67
C VAL A 386 32.08 -41.43 25.40
N LEU A 387 31.22 -42.43 25.58
CA LEU A 387 31.63 -43.78 25.98
C LEU A 387 31.98 -44.59 24.73
N ASP A 388 33.23 -45.01 24.67
CA ASP A 388 33.76 -45.97 23.71
C ASP A 388 34.00 -47.31 24.43
N GLY A 389 33.00 -48.18 24.39
CA GLY A 389 32.90 -49.31 25.34
C GLY A 389 32.68 -48.81 26.77
N GLU A 390 33.62 -49.10 27.66
CA GLU A 390 33.59 -48.65 29.07
C GLU A 390 34.43 -47.38 29.32
N ALA A 391 35.22 -46.92 28.33
CA ALA A 391 36.12 -45.79 28.49
C ALA A 391 35.49 -44.46 28.04
N GLU A 392 35.72 -43.39 28.81
CA GLU A 392 35.40 -42.03 28.36
C GLU A 392 36.48 -41.50 27.42
N THR A 393 36.08 -41.13 26.21
CA THR A 393 36.96 -40.52 25.19
C THR A 393 36.42 -39.14 24.80
N THR A 394 37.32 -38.20 24.52
CA THR A 394 36.95 -36.88 23.99
C THR A 394 37.00 -36.89 22.47
N VAL A 395 35.91 -36.45 21.84
CA VAL A 395 35.79 -36.36 20.38
C VAL A 395 35.45 -34.92 20.00
N SER A 396 36.10 -34.40 18.97
CA SER A 396 35.72 -33.12 18.35
C SER A 396 35.23 -33.37 16.94
N CYS A 397 34.08 -32.77 16.59
CA CYS A 397 33.52 -32.87 15.25
C CYS A 397 33.11 -31.49 14.72
N ARG A 398 33.21 -31.35 13.40
CA ARG A 398 32.69 -30.20 12.65
C ARG A 398 31.61 -30.67 11.70
N PHE A 399 30.48 -29.99 11.70
CA PHE A 399 29.38 -30.32 10.79
C PHE A 399 28.65 -29.09 10.28
N ASP A 400 27.82 -29.29 9.26
CA ASP A 400 26.96 -28.25 8.72
C ASP A 400 25.83 -27.92 9.70
N VAL A 401 25.67 -26.65 10.06
CA VAL A 401 24.70 -26.21 11.08
C VAL A 401 23.26 -26.53 10.67
N THR A 402 22.98 -26.70 9.38
CA THR A 402 21.65 -27.12 8.89
C THR A 402 21.24 -28.50 9.40
N LYS A 403 22.18 -29.35 9.83
CA LYS A 403 21.88 -30.63 10.49
C LYS A 403 21.03 -30.48 11.75
N LEU A 404 21.12 -29.33 12.45
CA LEU A 404 20.24 -29.06 13.59
C LEU A 404 18.76 -29.11 13.18
N LYS A 405 18.42 -28.64 11.98
CA LYS A 405 17.06 -28.78 11.44
C LYS A 405 16.80 -30.18 10.90
N THR A 406 17.74 -30.79 10.19
CA THR A 406 17.59 -32.15 9.63
C THR A 406 17.30 -33.19 10.72
N TYR A 407 17.95 -33.08 11.88
CA TYR A 407 17.75 -33.98 13.02
C TYR A 407 16.54 -33.60 13.88
N GLY A 408 15.93 -32.44 13.65
CA GLY A 408 14.75 -31.96 14.40
C GLY A 408 15.06 -31.23 15.70
N VAL A 409 16.29 -30.71 15.90
CA VAL A 409 16.62 -29.78 17.00
C VAL A 409 15.83 -28.48 16.83
N PHE A 410 15.77 -27.99 15.59
CA PHE A 410 14.92 -26.88 15.20
C PHE A 410 13.87 -27.31 14.17
N SER A 411 12.73 -26.63 14.21
CA SER A 411 11.64 -26.79 13.24
C SER A 411 11.25 -25.44 12.63
N GLY A 412 10.54 -25.44 11.51
CA GLY A 412 10.01 -24.22 10.87
C GLY A 412 10.85 -23.68 9.70
N ALA A 413 10.45 -22.51 9.21
CA ALA A 413 10.93 -21.92 7.96
C ALA A 413 11.98 -20.80 8.13
N LEU A 414 12.65 -20.76 9.29
CA LEU A 414 13.73 -19.81 9.55
C LEU A 414 15.00 -20.18 8.73
N LYS A 415 15.93 -19.23 8.58
CA LYS A 415 16.99 -19.33 7.55
C LYS A 415 18.42 -19.22 8.04
N ILE A 416 18.69 -18.54 9.15
CA ILE A 416 20.07 -18.29 9.60
C ILE A 416 20.33 -18.87 10.98
N TYR A 417 21.59 -19.22 11.22
CA TYR A 417 22.06 -19.72 12.51
C TYR A 417 23.22 -18.87 13.02
N TRP A 418 23.23 -18.64 14.32
CA TRP A 418 24.37 -18.05 15.04
C TRP A 418 24.36 -18.50 16.49
N GLY A 419 25.36 -18.13 17.27
CA GLY A 419 25.35 -18.46 18.69
C GLY A 419 26.22 -17.55 19.52
N LYS A 420 26.14 -17.74 20.84
CA LYS A 420 26.97 -17.04 21.82
C LYS A 420 27.18 -17.92 23.05
N ASN A 421 28.27 -17.66 23.75
CA ASN A 421 28.53 -18.27 25.06
C ASN A 421 27.49 -17.80 26.10
N ILE A 422 27.12 -18.70 26.99
CA ILE A 422 26.35 -18.43 28.22
C ILE A 422 27.12 -18.97 29.42
N THR A 423 26.73 -18.60 30.65
CA THR A 423 27.52 -18.83 31.88
C THR A 423 28.12 -20.23 32.00
N ASN A 424 27.38 -21.29 31.65
CA ASN A 424 27.86 -22.68 31.68
C ASN A 424 27.52 -23.44 30.38
N GLY A 425 27.66 -22.80 29.23
CA GLY A 425 27.22 -23.42 27.98
C GLY A 425 27.29 -22.56 26.73
N TYR A 426 26.53 -22.98 25.73
CA TYR A 426 26.38 -22.29 24.46
C TYR A 426 24.92 -22.16 24.08
N LYS A 427 24.52 -21.00 23.56
CA LYS A 427 23.17 -20.77 23.04
C LYS A 427 23.20 -20.60 21.54
N VAL A 428 22.53 -21.49 20.83
CA VAL A 428 22.31 -21.43 19.38
C VAL A 428 21.01 -20.69 19.09
N TYR A 429 21.03 -19.80 18.12
CA TYR A 429 19.90 -19.06 17.58
C TYR A 429 19.60 -19.57 16.18
N PHE A 430 18.33 -19.78 15.89
CA PHE A 430 17.79 -20.04 14.56
C PHE A 430 16.73 -18.98 14.28
N ALA A 431 16.98 -18.12 13.29
CA ALA A 431 16.27 -16.86 13.11
C ALA A 431 16.06 -16.52 11.61
N ARG A 432 15.49 -15.34 11.35
CA ARG A 432 15.14 -14.77 10.04
C ARG A 432 13.96 -15.49 9.37
N TYR A 433 12.87 -14.74 9.25
CA TYR A 433 11.72 -15.02 8.40
C TYR A 433 11.66 -13.95 7.29
N GLY A 434 11.88 -14.36 6.04
CA GLY A 434 12.05 -13.46 4.88
C GLY A 434 13.42 -13.60 4.23
N HIS A 435 13.82 -12.64 3.39
CA HIS A 435 15.16 -12.61 2.77
C HIS A 435 16.21 -11.92 3.65
N GLY A 436 15.79 -10.97 4.50
CA GLY A 436 16.68 -10.21 5.40
C GLY A 436 17.45 -9.09 4.70
N LEU A 437 16.93 -8.59 3.59
CA LEU A 437 17.47 -7.44 2.84
C LEU A 437 16.75 -6.18 3.28
N GLY A 438 17.50 -5.10 3.47
CA GLY A 438 16.97 -3.78 3.83
C GLY A 438 16.17 -3.77 5.14
N LEU A 439 15.04 -3.08 5.13
CA LEU A 439 14.27 -2.78 6.35
C LEU A 439 13.64 -4.04 6.96
N SER A 440 13.91 -4.28 8.24
CA SER A 440 13.14 -5.24 9.04
C SER A 440 11.92 -4.55 9.62
N GLN A 441 10.73 -5.10 9.40
CA GLN A 441 9.47 -4.55 9.93
C GLN A 441 9.45 -4.61 11.47
N TYR A 442 9.85 -5.73 12.06
CA TYR A 442 9.95 -5.86 13.52
C TYR A 442 11.07 -4.99 14.10
N GLY A 443 12.19 -4.87 13.38
CA GLY A 443 13.29 -4.01 13.79
C GLY A 443 12.90 -2.53 13.73
N ALA A 444 12.25 -2.07 12.66
CA ALA A 444 11.74 -0.71 12.52
C ALA A 444 10.73 -0.35 13.63
N ASP A 445 9.77 -1.23 13.90
CA ASP A 445 8.83 -1.05 15.01
C ASP A 445 9.56 -1.00 16.35
N GLY A 446 10.54 -1.89 16.57
CA GLY A 446 11.36 -1.86 17.78
C GLY A 446 12.18 -0.58 17.95
N PHE A 447 12.81 -0.08 16.88
CA PHE A 447 13.56 1.18 16.93
C PHE A 447 12.67 2.36 17.27
N ALA A 448 11.45 2.39 16.72
CA ALA A 448 10.47 3.41 17.04
C ALA A 448 10.03 3.35 18.52
N HIS A 449 9.80 2.15 19.06
CA HIS A 449 9.50 1.96 20.49
C HIS A 449 10.66 2.39 21.41
N GLU A 450 11.90 2.28 20.95
CA GLU A 450 13.09 2.79 21.65
C GLU A 450 13.34 4.29 21.40
N GLY A 451 12.40 4.99 20.75
CA GLY A 451 12.41 6.44 20.57
C GLY A 451 13.03 6.96 19.27
N SER A 452 13.33 6.09 18.31
CA SER A 452 13.85 6.51 17.00
C SER A 452 12.75 7.06 16.10
N ASN A 453 13.01 8.17 15.41
CA ASN A 453 12.13 8.65 14.35
C ASN A 453 12.36 7.91 13.02
N TYR A 454 11.47 8.10 12.06
CA TYR A 454 11.53 7.37 10.77
C TYR A 454 12.83 7.65 9.99
N ILE A 455 13.40 8.84 10.10
CA ILE A 455 14.67 9.20 9.43
C ILE A 455 15.82 8.38 10.02
N GLN A 456 15.87 8.24 11.35
CA GLN A 456 16.88 7.42 12.03
C GLN A 456 16.73 5.93 11.68
N ILE A 457 15.48 5.44 11.59
CA ILE A 457 15.18 4.07 11.17
C ILE A 457 15.65 3.83 9.74
N LEU A 458 15.32 4.73 8.81
CA LEU A 458 15.76 4.64 7.43
C LEU A 458 17.29 4.72 7.32
N ASN A 459 17.96 5.60 8.07
CA ASN A 459 19.42 5.68 8.09
C ASN A 459 20.08 4.41 8.64
N PHE A 460 19.42 3.69 9.55
CA PHE A 460 19.90 2.39 10.03
C PHE A 460 19.83 1.30 8.94
N TYR A 461 18.76 1.24 8.15
CA TYR A 461 18.62 0.20 7.11
C TYR A 461 19.23 0.56 5.76
N PHE A 462 19.26 1.86 5.44
CA PHE A 462 19.59 2.42 4.13
C PHE A 462 20.60 3.55 4.23
N GLY A 463 21.57 3.48 5.16
CA GLY A 463 22.51 4.59 5.42
C GLY A 463 23.46 4.97 4.27
N ASN A 464 23.46 4.21 3.16
CA ASN A 464 24.15 4.60 1.92
C ASN A 464 23.21 5.29 0.91
N MET A 465 21.91 5.30 1.17
CA MET A 465 20.89 5.99 0.39
C MET A 465 20.60 7.35 1.03
N GLN A 466 20.18 8.31 0.21
CA GLN A 466 19.80 9.66 0.63
C GLN A 466 18.28 9.78 0.65
N LEU A 467 17.73 10.29 1.76
CA LEU A 467 16.33 10.66 1.82
C LEU A 467 16.17 12.05 1.19
N THR A 468 15.44 12.13 0.09
CA THR A 468 15.31 13.32 -0.75
C THR A 468 13.85 13.78 -0.82
N ASP A 469 13.68 15.10 -0.92
CA ASP A 469 12.41 15.74 -1.25
C ASP A 469 12.18 15.69 -2.76
N VAL A 470 11.00 15.21 -3.17
CA VAL A 470 10.63 15.05 -4.59
C VAL A 470 9.31 15.75 -4.88
N LYS A 471 9.07 16.01 -6.17
CA LYS A 471 7.77 16.51 -6.62
C LYS A 471 6.70 15.43 -6.46
N GLU A 472 5.80 15.65 -5.50
CA GLU A 472 4.59 14.87 -5.30
C GLU A 472 3.46 15.87 -4.99
N ASP A 473 2.81 16.36 -6.05
CA ASP A 473 1.70 17.31 -5.92
C ASP A 473 0.54 16.61 -5.21
N HIS A 474 -0.06 17.31 -4.24
CA HIS A 474 -0.95 16.72 -3.25
C HIS A 474 -2.13 16.00 -3.86
N PRO A 475 -2.17 14.66 -3.75
CA PRO A 475 -3.17 13.92 -4.49
C PRO A 475 -4.58 13.95 -3.89
N GLU A 476 -4.76 14.48 -2.68
CA GLU A 476 -6.08 14.69 -2.09
C GLU A 476 -6.78 15.94 -2.66
N GLN A 477 -6.11 16.67 -3.56
CA GLN A 477 -6.70 17.80 -4.27
C GLN A 477 -7.52 17.31 -5.47
N PRO A 478 -8.74 17.83 -5.69
CA PRO A 478 -9.56 17.52 -6.86
C PRO A 478 -8.79 17.84 -8.16
N LEU A 479 -8.47 16.80 -8.95
CA LEU A 479 -7.73 16.94 -10.22
C LEU A 479 -8.57 17.54 -11.38
N VAL A 480 -9.77 18.05 -11.11
CA VAL A 480 -10.59 18.69 -12.16
C VAL A 480 -10.08 20.07 -12.55
N TYR A 481 -9.09 20.62 -11.84
CA TYR A 481 -8.40 21.84 -12.30
C TYR A 481 -7.49 21.62 -13.51
N SER A 482 -7.25 20.36 -13.95
CA SER A 482 -6.51 20.11 -15.20
C SER A 482 -7.22 20.65 -16.45
N ARG A 483 -8.56 20.80 -16.42
CA ARG A 483 -9.34 21.45 -17.50
C ARG A 483 -9.65 22.93 -17.23
N GLY A 484 -9.46 23.38 -15.99
CA GLY A 484 -9.69 24.76 -15.53
C GLY A 484 -11.16 25.18 -15.61
N PRO A 485 -11.82 25.59 -14.51
CA PRO A 485 -13.09 26.30 -14.61
C PRO A 485 -12.93 27.49 -15.57
N VAL A 486 -13.84 27.60 -16.52
CA VAL A 486 -13.88 28.68 -17.52
C VAL A 486 -14.66 29.89 -17.00
N ALA A 487 -15.52 29.66 -16.00
CA ALA A 487 -16.25 30.67 -15.26
C ALA A 487 -16.71 30.12 -13.91
N TYR A 488 -17.36 30.96 -13.12
CA TYR A 488 -18.08 30.53 -11.92
C TYR A 488 -19.45 31.20 -11.88
N GLY A 489 -20.30 30.79 -10.95
CA GLY A 489 -21.61 31.41 -10.81
C GLY A 489 -22.30 30.97 -9.53
N SER A 490 -23.54 31.43 -9.39
CA SER A 490 -24.41 31.01 -8.31
C SER A 490 -25.80 30.69 -8.83
N THR A 491 -26.43 29.65 -8.30
CA THR A 491 -27.82 29.35 -8.66
C THR A 491 -28.73 30.52 -8.33
N ASN A 492 -29.50 30.99 -9.31
CA ASN A 492 -30.34 32.19 -9.18
C ASN A 492 -31.67 31.92 -8.45
N SER A 493 -32.05 30.66 -8.31
CA SER A 493 -33.24 30.22 -7.60
C SER A 493 -32.98 28.96 -6.75
N GLY A 494 -33.90 28.66 -5.83
CA GLY A 494 -33.92 27.37 -5.14
C GLY A 494 -34.49 26.27 -6.03
N GLY A 495 -34.13 25.02 -5.76
CA GLY A 495 -34.68 23.86 -6.48
C GLY A 495 -33.97 23.52 -7.79
N VAL A 496 -32.78 24.09 -8.03
CA VAL A 496 -32.01 23.88 -9.25
C VAL A 496 -31.52 22.43 -9.31
N ARG A 497 -31.76 21.75 -10.43
CA ARG A 497 -31.50 20.31 -10.56
C ARG A 497 -30.14 20.07 -11.21
N LEU A 498 -29.22 19.46 -10.46
CA LEU A 498 -27.94 18.96 -10.97
C LEU A 498 -28.14 17.55 -11.52
N ARG A 499 -27.81 17.35 -12.80
CA ARG A 499 -28.10 16.10 -13.53
C ARG A 499 -26.86 15.45 -14.13
N GLY A 500 -27.00 14.18 -14.53
CA GLY A 500 -25.94 13.42 -15.20
C GLY A 500 -25.67 13.76 -16.66
N GLY A 501 -26.46 14.63 -17.29
CA GLY A 501 -26.31 15.02 -18.69
C GLY A 501 -27.20 16.20 -19.08
N ALA A 502 -26.99 16.70 -20.30
CA ALA A 502 -27.70 17.84 -20.88
C ALA A 502 -29.15 17.48 -21.27
N GLY A 503 -30.04 17.45 -20.29
CA GLY A 503 -31.46 17.15 -20.50
C GLY A 503 -32.20 16.74 -19.24
N THR A 504 -33.53 16.74 -19.29
CA THR A 504 -34.37 16.42 -18.12
C THR A 504 -34.52 14.92 -17.83
N ASP A 505 -34.18 14.08 -18.81
CA ASP A 505 -34.31 12.61 -18.73
C ASP A 505 -33.07 11.95 -18.10
N TYR A 506 -32.00 12.72 -17.90
CA TYR A 506 -30.81 12.26 -17.19
C TYR A 506 -31.07 12.15 -15.68
N PRO A 507 -30.39 11.20 -15.01
CA PRO A 507 -30.50 11.01 -13.56
C PRO A 507 -30.29 12.31 -12.80
N LEU A 508 -31.12 12.55 -11.78
CA LEU A 508 -30.97 13.66 -10.84
C LEU A 508 -29.93 13.28 -9.79
N PHE A 509 -28.87 14.08 -9.67
CA PHE A 509 -27.83 13.87 -8.65
C PHE A 509 -28.12 14.66 -7.38
N ALA A 510 -28.52 15.92 -7.52
CA ALA A 510 -28.83 16.80 -6.41
C ALA A 510 -29.86 17.87 -6.78
N THR A 511 -30.53 18.40 -5.76
CA THR A 511 -31.34 19.63 -5.85
C THR A 511 -30.64 20.70 -5.03
N LEU A 512 -30.26 21.79 -5.68
CA LEU A 512 -29.43 22.85 -5.13
C LEU A 512 -30.31 24.01 -4.60
N PRO A 513 -30.00 24.57 -3.43
CA PRO A 513 -30.63 25.79 -2.94
C PRO A 513 -30.23 27.01 -3.79
N ALA A 514 -30.90 28.14 -3.59
CA ALA A 514 -30.49 29.41 -4.18
C ALA A 514 -29.10 29.81 -3.67
N ASN A 515 -28.36 30.57 -4.47
CA ASN A 515 -27.01 31.04 -4.19
C ASN A 515 -25.96 29.93 -3.99
N THR A 516 -26.22 28.71 -4.49
CA THR A 516 -25.23 27.63 -4.49
C THR A 516 -24.12 27.99 -5.47
N HIS A 517 -22.87 28.00 -5.00
CA HIS A 517 -21.70 28.24 -5.85
C HIS A 517 -21.54 27.11 -6.87
N VAL A 518 -21.20 27.49 -8.10
CA VAL A 518 -21.01 26.59 -9.23
C VAL A 518 -19.70 26.95 -9.94
N ASP A 519 -18.79 26.00 -10.07
CA ASP A 519 -17.60 26.13 -10.92
C ASP A 519 -17.94 25.58 -12.31
N ILE A 520 -17.86 26.42 -13.34
CA ILE A 520 -18.31 26.09 -14.69
C ILE A 520 -17.12 25.62 -15.52
N ILE A 521 -17.22 24.42 -16.08
CA ILE A 521 -16.16 23.77 -16.86
C ILE A 521 -16.41 23.95 -18.36
N SER A 522 -17.65 23.81 -18.81
CA SER A 522 -18.02 23.87 -20.22
C SER A 522 -19.52 24.07 -20.37
N GLU A 523 -20.00 24.11 -21.61
CA GLU A 523 -21.42 24.14 -21.97
C GLU A 523 -21.73 23.10 -23.03
N ALA A 524 -22.94 22.58 -23.01
CA ALA A 524 -23.52 21.73 -24.03
C ALA A 524 -25.03 21.96 -24.12
N ASP A 525 -25.52 22.43 -25.28
CA ASP A 525 -26.94 22.57 -25.61
C ASP A 525 -27.78 23.34 -24.57
N GLY A 526 -27.24 24.45 -24.04
CA GLY A 526 -27.91 25.27 -23.02
C GLY A 526 -27.78 24.73 -21.59
N TRP A 527 -26.96 23.69 -21.38
CA TRP A 527 -26.61 23.15 -20.07
C TRP A 527 -25.15 23.41 -19.75
N LEU A 528 -24.89 23.97 -18.56
CA LEU A 528 -23.57 24.14 -18.00
C LEU A 528 -23.06 22.80 -17.46
N ILE A 529 -21.90 22.38 -17.92
CA ILE A 529 -21.10 21.33 -17.29
C ILE A 529 -20.34 21.98 -16.15
N CYS A 530 -20.62 21.57 -14.92
CA CYS A 530 -20.15 22.28 -13.76
C CYS A 530 -19.99 21.40 -12.53
N ILE A 531 -19.26 21.91 -11.54
CA ILE A 531 -19.14 21.32 -10.22
C ILE A 531 -19.96 22.16 -9.25
N ALA A 532 -20.87 21.49 -8.54
CA ALA A 532 -21.62 22.07 -7.43
C ALA A 532 -21.57 21.10 -6.24
N ASN A 533 -21.20 21.59 -5.06
CA ASN A 533 -21.02 20.78 -3.84
C ASN A 533 -20.15 19.52 -4.06
N GLY A 534 -19.06 19.66 -4.81
CA GLY A 534 -18.12 18.57 -5.12
C GLY A 534 -18.64 17.52 -6.12
N ILE A 535 -19.80 17.75 -6.73
CA ILE A 535 -20.39 16.85 -7.73
C ILE A 535 -20.31 17.51 -9.11
N LEU A 536 -19.63 16.85 -10.04
CA LEU A 536 -19.69 17.22 -11.45
C LEU A 536 -21.04 16.78 -12.04
N GLY A 537 -21.72 17.71 -12.71
CA GLY A 537 -22.96 17.45 -13.41
C GLY A 537 -23.38 18.59 -14.32
N TYR A 538 -24.65 18.56 -14.70
CA TYR A 538 -25.25 19.45 -15.69
C TYR A 538 -26.38 20.26 -15.04
N ILE A 539 -26.31 21.58 -15.20
CA ILE A 539 -27.34 22.53 -14.75
C ILE A 539 -27.79 23.34 -15.97
N ARG A 540 -29.08 23.68 -16.08
CA ARG A 540 -29.53 24.61 -17.13
C ARG A 540 -28.88 25.98 -16.94
N GLY A 541 -28.33 26.56 -17.99
CA GLY A 541 -27.60 27.82 -17.88
C GLY A 541 -28.44 29.01 -17.39
N ASP A 542 -29.74 29.04 -17.72
CA ASP A 542 -30.65 30.11 -17.28
C ASP A 542 -30.99 30.07 -15.78
N LEU A 543 -30.53 29.05 -15.06
CA LEU A 543 -30.71 28.90 -13.61
C LEU A 543 -29.46 29.28 -12.80
N VAL A 544 -28.42 29.79 -13.47
CA VAL A 544 -27.16 30.19 -12.84
C VAL A 544 -26.85 31.63 -13.26
N ASP A 545 -26.64 32.49 -12.27
CA ASP A 545 -26.06 33.82 -12.50
C ASP A 545 -24.56 33.63 -12.69
N ILE A 546 -24.11 33.77 -13.94
CA ILE A 546 -22.76 33.45 -14.37
C ILE A 546 -21.87 34.69 -14.21
N ASN A 547 -20.76 34.51 -13.51
CA ASN A 547 -19.69 35.48 -13.40
C ASN A 547 -18.48 34.97 -14.19
N LEU A 548 -18.04 35.74 -15.17
CA LEU A 548 -16.75 35.47 -15.80
C LEU A 548 -15.63 35.82 -14.83
N PHE A 549 -14.53 35.07 -14.90
CA PHE A 549 -13.28 35.53 -14.32
C PHE A 549 -12.93 36.89 -14.95
N PRO A 550 -12.46 37.87 -14.15
CA PRO A 550 -12.21 39.22 -14.66
C PRO A 550 -11.25 39.20 -15.86
N SER A 551 -11.62 39.94 -16.92
CA SER A 551 -10.81 40.11 -18.13
C SER A 551 -9.43 40.74 -17.82
N PRO A 552 -8.35 40.39 -18.53
CA PRO A 552 -6.99 40.66 -18.09
C PRO A 552 -6.59 42.13 -18.29
N GLY A 553 -6.40 42.83 -17.18
CA GLY A 553 -5.23 43.67 -16.97
C GLY A 553 -4.32 42.98 -15.96
N GLY A 554 -3.68 41.87 -16.35
CA GLY A 554 -2.71 41.12 -15.52
C GLY A 554 -3.26 39.97 -14.66
N ALA A 555 -4.14 39.12 -15.18
CA ALA A 555 -4.79 38.05 -14.41
C ALA A 555 -3.87 36.86 -14.11
N VAL A 556 -3.23 36.98 -12.97
CA VAL A 556 -2.43 35.99 -12.27
C VAL A 556 -3.26 35.64 -11.03
N GLN A 557 -3.82 34.43 -10.92
CA GLN A 557 -4.52 34.06 -9.67
C GLN A 557 -3.49 33.53 -8.68
N ALA A 558 -3.29 34.28 -7.61
CA ALA A 558 -2.52 33.81 -6.47
C ALA A 558 -3.41 32.86 -5.65
N ILE A 559 -3.16 31.56 -5.77
CA ILE A 559 -3.65 30.55 -4.82
C ILE A 559 -2.51 30.27 -3.84
N GLY A 560 -2.83 29.85 -2.62
CA GLY A 560 -1.78 29.68 -1.63
C GLY A 560 -2.13 28.71 -0.53
N ARG A 561 -1.18 28.49 0.36
CA ARG A 561 -1.41 27.76 1.61
C ARG A 561 -1.20 28.67 2.77
N ALA A 562 -2.11 28.65 3.71
CA ALA A 562 -2.01 29.40 4.95
C ALA A 562 -1.94 28.44 6.13
N SER A 563 -1.06 28.72 7.08
CA SER A 563 -1.21 28.23 8.45
C SER A 563 -1.81 29.32 9.33
N PHE A 564 -1.98 29.02 10.60
CA PHE A 564 -2.34 30.01 11.60
C PHE A 564 -1.19 31.03 11.69
N ALA A 565 -1.54 32.31 11.86
CA ALA A 565 -0.53 33.33 12.13
C ALA A 565 0.13 33.08 13.49
N PRO A 566 1.36 33.58 13.72
CA PRO A 566 2.02 33.46 15.01
C PRO A 566 1.14 34.00 16.15
N ASN A 567 0.99 33.23 17.22
CA ASN A 567 0.12 33.51 18.39
C ASN A 567 -1.39 33.35 18.17
N VAL A 568 -1.83 32.87 17.00
CA VAL A 568 -3.22 32.44 16.79
C VAL A 568 -3.32 30.95 17.14
N THR A 569 -4.22 30.60 18.06
CA THR A 569 -4.49 29.21 18.45
C THR A 569 -5.86 28.70 17.99
N HIS A 570 -6.67 29.59 17.43
CA HIS A 570 -8.03 29.33 17.00
C HIS A 570 -8.39 30.14 15.74
N LEU A 571 -9.03 29.51 14.76
CA LEU A 571 -9.64 30.21 13.62
C LEU A 571 -11.13 29.93 13.54
N ASP A 572 -11.89 31.01 13.32
CA ASP A 572 -13.28 30.96 12.89
C ASP A 572 -13.34 30.98 11.36
N LEU A 573 -13.86 29.91 10.78
CA LEU A 573 -14.16 29.81 9.36
C LEU A 573 -15.63 30.19 9.13
N ARG A 574 -15.85 31.24 8.36
CA ARG A 574 -17.15 31.93 8.25
C ARG A 574 -17.84 31.71 6.92
N SER A 575 -19.15 31.97 6.88
CA SER A 575 -19.99 31.89 5.68
C SER A 575 -19.75 33.03 4.68
N GLY A 576 -19.10 34.12 5.09
CA GLY A 576 -18.81 35.28 4.25
C GLY A 576 -17.62 36.12 4.77
N PRO A 577 -17.06 37.02 3.94
CA PRO A 577 -15.88 37.82 4.26
C PRO A 577 -16.21 39.02 5.16
N SER A 578 -16.73 38.75 6.37
CA SER A 578 -17.07 39.75 7.37
C SER A 578 -17.07 39.15 8.78
N GLU A 579 -16.68 39.95 9.78
CA GLU A 579 -16.71 39.54 11.19
C GLU A 579 -18.14 39.32 11.71
N TYR A 580 -19.14 39.88 11.01
CA TYR A 580 -20.56 39.73 11.31
C TYR A 580 -21.19 38.50 10.64
N CYS A 581 -20.48 37.81 9.74
CA CYS A 581 -20.95 36.58 9.12
C CYS A 581 -20.88 35.40 10.09
N GLU A 582 -21.81 34.46 9.93
CA GLU A 582 -21.91 33.25 10.75
C GLU A 582 -20.60 32.45 10.73
N VAL A 583 -20.17 31.99 11.91
CA VAL A 583 -19.09 31.04 12.05
C VAL A 583 -19.64 29.65 11.73
N LEU A 584 -19.19 29.09 10.61
CA LEU A 584 -19.60 27.76 10.17
C LEU A 584 -18.73 26.67 10.81
N LEU A 585 -17.47 26.97 11.10
CA LEU A 585 -16.54 26.01 11.70
C LEU A 585 -15.43 26.72 12.51
N GLY A 586 -15.20 26.25 13.73
CA GLY A 586 -14.06 26.66 14.55
C GLY A 586 -12.97 25.59 14.55
N ILE A 587 -11.72 25.96 14.27
CA ILE A 587 -10.58 25.05 14.25
C ILE A 587 -9.53 25.44 15.30
N ASN A 588 -9.07 24.43 16.03
CA ASN A 588 -8.05 24.54 17.07
C ASN A 588 -6.89 23.62 16.68
N ASN A 589 -5.66 24.13 16.62
CA ASN A 589 -4.39 23.53 16.15
C ASN A 589 -3.90 24.07 14.80
N ILE A 590 -2.58 24.05 14.59
CA ILE A 590 -1.94 24.47 13.34
C ILE A 590 -2.42 23.54 12.22
N THR A 591 -3.28 24.08 11.37
CA THR A 591 -3.89 23.40 10.24
C THR A 591 -3.59 24.22 8.99
N ILE A 592 -3.31 23.54 7.88
CA ILE A 592 -3.11 24.20 6.59
C ILE A 592 -4.46 24.42 5.92
N LEU A 593 -4.68 25.66 5.48
CA LEU A 593 -5.83 26.11 4.71
C LEU A 593 -5.38 26.39 3.27
N ASP A 594 -6.14 25.93 2.28
CA ASP A 594 -5.87 26.28 0.88
C ASP A 594 -6.58 27.59 0.54
N ILE A 595 -5.80 28.65 0.33
CA ILE A 595 -6.27 29.96 -0.10
C ILE A 595 -6.63 29.91 -1.57
N TRP A 596 -7.88 30.26 -1.85
CA TRP A 596 -8.47 30.25 -3.18
C TRP A 596 -8.46 31.61 -3.83
N ASN A 597 -8.85 32.63 -3.08
CA ASN A 597 -8.72 34.01 -3.50
C ASN A 597 -8.70 34.93 -2.29
N GLU A 598 -8.34 36.16 -2.60
CA GLU A 598 -8.31 37.27 -1.67
C GLU A 598 -9.50 38.18 -1.94
N ILE A 599 -10.25 38.52 -0.88
CA ILE A 599 -11.40 39.43 -0.95
C ILE A 599 -11.28 40.44 0.20
N GLY A 600 -10.78 41.64 -0.10
CA GLY A 600 -10.59 42.68 0.91
C GLY A 600 -9.67 42.23 2.04
N GLY A 601 -10.14 42.29 3.29
CA GLY A 601 -9.41 41.82 4.49
C GLY A 601 -9.49 40.30 4.75
N TRP A 602 -9.99 39.52 3.80
CA TRP A 602 -10.31 38.09 3.98
C TRP A 602 -9.67 37.22 2.89
N TYR A 603 -9.43 35.95 3.22
CA TYR A 603 -9.18 34.89 2.27
C TYR A 603 -10.42 33.99 2.17
N ARG A 604 -10.82 33.64 0.94
CA ARG A 604 -11.65 32.46 0.73
C ARG A 604 -10.74 31.25 0.81
N VAL A 605 -11.06 30.33 1.69
CA VAL A 605 -10.25 29.15 1.97
C VAL A 605 -11.05 27.88 1.79
N CYS A 606 -10.42 26.84 1.27
CA CYS A 606 -10.96 25.49 1.31
C CYS A 606 -10.39 24.76 2.52
N TYR A 607 -11.26 24.11 3.29
CA TYR A 607 -10.88 23.23 4.38
C TYR A 607 -11.85 22.05 4.45
N LEU A 608 -11.32 20.82 4.46
CA LEU A 608 -12.12 19.58 4.43
C LEU A 608 -13.20 19.60 3.32
N SER A 609 -12.81 19.98 2.11
CA SER A 609 -13.66 20.08 0.91
C SER A 609 -14.84 21.08 1.00
N ASN A 610 -14.82 21.99 1.97
CA ASN A 610 -15.81 23.06 2.13
C ASN A 610 -15.14 24.44 2.00
N PHE A 611 -15.87 25.39 1.41
CA PHE A 611 -15.40 26.76 1.28
C PHE A 611 -15.87 27.63 2.44
N TYR A 612 -14.91 28.38 2.97
CA TYR A 612 -15.13 29.31 4.06
C TYR A 612 -14.39 30.62 3.80
N TYR A 613 -14.60 31.58 4.68
CA TYR A 613 -13.85 32.81 4.74
C TYR A 613 -13.09 32.90 6.06
N VAL A 614 -11.81 33.26 5.98
CA VAL A 614 -10.96 33.49 7.15
C VAL A 614 -10.31 34.87 7.02
N GLU A 615 -10.15 35.55 8.15
CA GLU A 615 -9.52 36.86 8.20
C GLU A 615 -8.01 36.73 7.93
N LYS A 616 -7.47 37.56 7.04
CA LYS A 616 -6.05 37.48 6.67
C LYS A 616 -5.11 37.64 7.85
N ALA A 617 -5.45 38.56 8.77
CA ALA A 617 -4.64 38.85 9.95
C ALA A 617 -4.47 37.64 10.89
N LYS A 618 -5.32 36.61 10.73
CA LYS A 618 -5.27 35.41 11.56
C LYS A 618 -4.49 34.25 10.95
N VAL A 619 -4.05 34.39 9.70
CA VAL A 619 -3.34 33.33 8.97
C VAL A 619 -2.03 33.87 8.39
N GLU A 620 -1.03 33.00 8.32
CA GLU A 620 0.25 33.28 7.67
C GLU A 620 0.35 32.45 6.39
N VAL A 621 0.59 33.11 5.26
CA VAL A 621 0.71 32.43 3.97
C VAL A 621 2.09 31.79 3.85
N LEU A 622 2.11 30.48 3.73
CA LEU A 622 3.30 29.63 3.61
C LEU A 622 3.87 29.61 2.20
N LEU A 623 2.99 29.56 1.19
CA LEU A 623 3.37 29.53 -0.22
C LEU A 623 2.30 30.20 -1.07
N TRP A 624 2.73 30.99 -2.05
CA TRP A 624 1.89 31.47 -3.14
C TRP A 624 2.26 30.72 -4.42
N THR A 625 1.26 30.11 -5.05
CA THR A 625 1.33 29.64 -6.42
C THR A 625 0.50 30.57 -7.28
N THR A 626 1.15 31.05 -8.33
CA THR A 626 0.51 31.83 -9.37
C THR A 626 -0.02 30.88 -10.43
N ILE A 627 -1.32 30.89 -10.65
CA ILE A 627 -1.91 30.26 -11.84
C ILE A 627 -2.03 31.35 -12.91
N ASP A 628 -1.39 31.11 -14.04
CA ASP A 628 -1.55 31.93 -15.22
C ASP A 628 -2.87 31.57 -15.93
N LEU A 629 -3.79 32.52 -15.98
CA LEU A 629 -5.09 32.36 -16.64
C LEU A 629 -5.03 32.70 -18.15
N HIS A 630 -3.86 33.01 -18.72
CA HIS A 630 -3.69 33.52 -20.10
C HIS A 630 -4.15 32.60 -21.24
N SER A 631 -4.69 31.41 -21.01
CA SER A 631 -5.20 30.56 -22.09
C SER A 631 -6.71 30.66 -22.36
N GLN A 632 -7.49 31.42 -21.57
CA GLN A 632 -8.94 31.44 -21.70
C GLN A 632 -9.52 32.85 -21.87
N LEU A 633 -9.24 33.48 -23.00
CA LEU A 633 -10.14 34.48 -23.57
C LEU A 633 -11.38 33.75 -24.08
N VAL A 634 -12.43 33.65 -23.27
CA VAL A 634 -13.73 33.18 -23.75
C VAL A 634 -14.72 34.33 -23.74
N THR A 635 -15.17 34.74 -24.91
CA THR A 635 -16.25 35.72 -25.12
C THR A 635 -17.65 35.14 -24.81
N GLY A 636 -17.73 33.99 -24.13
CA GLY A 636 -18.95 33.26 -23.75
C GLY A 636 -18.65 31.80 -23.36
N ILE A 637 -19.46 31.17 -22.51
CA ILE A 637 -19.26 29.76 -22.10
C ILE A 637 -19.92 28.89 -23.17
N GLY A 638 -19.37 28.86 -24.38
CA GLY A 638 -19.97 28.19 -25.54
C GLY A 638 -20.83 29.10 -26.44
N GLY A 639 -21.52 28.51 -27.41
CA GLY A 639 -22.26 29.23 -28.46
C GLY A 639 -23.62 29.75 -28.02
N SER A 640 -24.18 29.19 -26.93
CA SER A 640 -25.59 29.32 -26.54
C SER A 640 -25.82 30.16 -25.28
N ILE A 641 -24.83 30.25 -24.39
CA ILE A 641 -24.97 30.87 -23.06
C ILE A 641 -24.01 32.05 -22.92
N ARG A 642 -24.57 33.23 -22.63
CA ARG A 642 -23.81 34.46 -22.35
C ARG A 642 -23.95 34.84 -20.87
N PRO A 643 -22.90 35.42 -20.26
CA PRO A 643 -22.93 35.89 -18.87
C PRO A 643 -24.03 36.92 -18.62
#